data_AF-A0AAJ8LYW2-F1
#
_entry.id   AF-A0AAJ8LYW2-F1
#
_cell.length_a   1.000
_cell.length_b   1.000
_cell.length_c   1.000
_cell.angle_alpha   90.00
_cell.angle_beta   90.00
_cell.angle_gamma   90.00
#
_symmetry.space_group_name_H-M   'P 1'
#
loop_
_entity.id
_entity.type
_entity.pdbx_description
1 polymer ?
#
loop_
_entity_poly.entity_id
_entity_poly.type
_entity_poly.pdbx_seq_one_letter_code
_entity_poly.pdbx_strand_id
1 'polypeptide(L)'
;MARGIPTSTDILARGRNWQPCNQRVLLTSCVLATKLQAQRQVFFRKSTIQARFNHSHSYFQPPSVSIKNQVPVELAYDAVEPSNPSPEAKDQSLVICHGLFGSKQNWRSLAKAFASKLGMPIYTLDLRNHGQSPHASPHTYTAMAADIHHFLESHKLTSGVNLLGHSMGGKAVMALALNKDLNEALRSLICIDMSPAKGKMSPEFAAYTEAMMEIERAQVKTKHEADLILQKTEPVLAIRQFLLTNTRHSHRGDSHLVFRIPLSLIADAISQIGDFPYSPPPPISPNSPQWEGPALFLKGEHSRYLNKHTIPVAEKYFPNMKLEVLDAGHWVHAEKPQETVDLIQAFVKGTIGIKVASTSTLKMPTMTFILVSGLTSEMHAQQIVLLLLLLIMAGIVDKAVNVVAGDAKERQMKQFTIEQTNKDPLTTYFGVKIANTDNALHAGARGPTVLDDFHNREKIQHFDHERIPERAVHARGTAAFGEFKLHTPLTGITTAKILTDTSKTTPAYVRFSTVAGSRGSADTVRDVRGFATRFYTDEGNWDLVGNNIPVFFIQDAIKFPDLVHAIKPEPHNEIPQAQTAHDNAWDFFSLHKPTTHMQQWITSDRAIPRSYRMMQGFGVHTFRLINEEGKSTFVKYHWTPHLGIHSLVWDEALKIAGQDPDFHRRDLWDAIEVGSYPMWDLGVQLIKEEDEHKFDFDLLDSTKIIPEELVPVQNIGTLTLNRNPVDYFTEVEQVAFCTQHIVPGMDFTSDPLLAGRNFSYQDTQLSRLGINFGDIPVNRPVCPFMTNLRDGHMNMMSKTNRTPYHPNRFDTLKTTEPYKGGFKSYPEVVSGVKERVDAPKFKEYVSQAQLFYNSMSDIEKQHIIGAYQFELSHCGEDIVIQSVLDRINEIDHELATSVAVTFPHLKVPEARPNHGKKSAFLSQITGKKQVFTAEGRRIGIYLVPGYVYAQIAPLKTAFEAAGVMVKFVAPNIGPIKSSTGESFSAEFTFEGCRSTFFDALVIAGGPDASFVSKLKVGRLVHAVREAYMHLKAIGALGNAVDWIVDLCLPGDFSDKIKDKTGLVQENGALFAPQNAEASAPEFGKQFLEAVAKHRVWDREVAHVAA
;
A
#
# COMPACT_ATOMS: atom_id res chain seq x y z
N MET A 1 44.16 0.84 -49.29
CA MET A 1 44.09 -0.50 -49.92
C MET A 1 44.63 -1.53 -48.94
N ALA A 2 44.42 -2.83 -49.18
CA ALA A 2 44.79 -3.91 -48.26
C ALA A 2 46.21 -4.49 -48.50
N ARG A 3 46.56 -5.51 -47.68
CA ARG A 3 47.78 -6.37 -47.63
C ARG A 3 48.83 -5.92 -46.58
N GLY A 4 49.37 -6.81 -45.72
CA GLY A 4 48.93 -8.19 -45.38
C GLY A 4 50.03 -9.11 -44.81
N ILE A 5 49.69 -10.41 -44.73
CA ILE A 5 50.56 -11.62 -44.63
C ILE A 5 51.00 -12.08 -43.20
N PRO A 6 51.12 -13.40 -42.90
CA PRO A 6 51.07 -13.98 -41.53
C PRO A 6 52.20 -15.01 -41.21
N THR A 7 51.90 -16.08 -40.43
CA THR A 7 52.70 -17.32 -40.06
C THR A 7 53.60 -17.23 -38.81
N SER A 8 53.81 -18.27 -37.96
CA SER A 8 53.12 -19.58 -37.75
C SER A 8 53.68 -20.38 -36.53
N THR A 9 52.88 -21.29 -35.92
CA THR A 9 53.24 -22.64 -35.34
C THR A 9 54.34 -22.79 -34.24
N ASP A 10 54.32 -23.74 -33.27
CA ASP A 10 53.31 -24.64 -32.66
C ASP A 10 53.91 -25.40 -31.43
N ILE A 11 53.19 -26.40 -30.87
CA ILE A 11 53.63 -27.63 -30.13
C ILE A 11 53.13 -27.83 -28.67
N LEU A 12 51.99 -28.54 -28.59
CA LEU A 12 51.63 -29.72 -27.75
C LEU A 12 51.67 -29.74 -26.19
N ALA A 13 50.74 -30.53 -25.64
CA ALA A 13 50.50 -30.80 -24.21
C ALA A 13 50.48 -32.31 -23.88
N ARG A 14 50.41 -32.69 -22.58
CA ARG A 14 49.74 -33.94 -22.06
C ARG A 14 49.83 -34.12 -20.52
N GLY A 15 48.83 -34.81 -19.94
CA GLY A 15 48.85 -35.38 -18.56
C GLY A 15 47.97 -34.62 -17.55
N ARG A 16 46.69 -34.92 -17.28
CA ARG A 16 45.96 -36.11 -16.76
C ARG A 16 46.09 -36.40 -15.24
N ASN A 17 44.91 -36.35 -14.59
CA ASN A 17 44.33 -37.28 -13.60
C ASN A 17 44.39 -37.01 -12.07
N TRP A 18 43.17 -37.05 -11.49
CA TRP A 18 42.73 -37.62 -10.19
C TRP A 18 42.79 -36.80 -8.87
N GLN A 19 41.61 -36.75 -8.23
CA GLN A 19 41.33 -36.56 -6.79
C GLN A 19 41.45 -37.94 -6.06
N PRO A 20 41.20 -38.16 -4.72
CA PRO A 20 40.45 -37.34 -3.75
C PRO A 20 40.94 -37.39 -2.26
N CYS A 21 40.02 -37.07 -1.33
CA CYS A 21 39.94 -37.37 0.12
C CYS A 21 40.53 -36.41 1.18
N ASN A 22 39.60 -35.69 1.82
CA ASN A 22 39.26 -35.78 3.26
C ASN A 22 40.33 -36.23 4.28
N GLN A 23 40.48 -35.44 5.35
CA GLN A 23 40.26 -35.97 6.71
C GLN A 23 39.73 -34.89 7.68
N ARG A 24 39.43 -35.26 8.94
CA ARG A 24 38.48 -34.60 9.84
C ARG A 24 39.03 -34.55 11.29
N VAL A 25 38.44 -33.68 12.12
CA VAL A 25 38.21 -33.89 13.58
C VAL A 25 39.36 -33.59 14.60
N LEU A 26 39.22 -32.42 15.24
CA LEU A 26 39.13 -32.13 16.69
C LEU A 26 40.33 -32.15 17.71
N LEU A 27 40.25 -31.12 18.59
CA LEU A 27 40.36 -31.10 20.07
C LEU A 27 41.69 -30.84 20.84
N THR A 28 41.72 -29.66 21.51
CA THR A 28 42.23 -29.35 22.89
C THR A 28 43.70 -29.58 23.29
N SER A 29 44.29 -28.94 24.32
CA SER A 29 44.13 -27.59 24.94
C SER A 29 45.17 -27.39 26.06
N CYS A 30 45.77 -26.19 26.18
CA CYS A 30 46.37 -25.63 27.41
C CYS A 30 46.35 -24.08 27.29
N VAL A 31 45.67 -23.29 28.15
CA VAL A 31 45.83 -23.03 29.60
C VAL A 31 46.95 -22.02 29.91
N LEU A 32 46.80 -20.98 30.76
CA LEU A 32 45.65 -20.12 31.16
C LEU A 32 46.21 -18.91 31.96
N ALA A 33 45.44 -17.82 32.14
CA ALA A 33 45.70 -16.67 33.02
C ALA A 33 46.89 -15.76 32.63
N THR A 34 46.93 -14.45 32.94
CA THR A 34 46.08 -13.55 33.77
C THR A 34 46.07 -12.17 33.06
N LYS A 35 45.09 -11.25 33.17
CA LYS A 35 44.00 -11.00 34.15
C LYS A 35 42.71 -10.55 33.45
N LEU A 36 41.55 -10.78 34.09
CA LEU A 36 40.34 -9.96 33.88
C LEU A 36 40.31 -8.82 34.91
N GLN A 37 39.85 -7.63 34.53
CA GLN A 37 38.95 -6.77 35.33
C GLN A 37 38.52 -5.52 34.53
N ALA A 38 37.26 -5.09 34.74
CA ALA A 38 36.49 -4.12 33.93
C ALA A 38 36.26 -4.59 32.46
N GLN A 39 35.07 -4.45 31.86
CA GLN A 39 33.85 -3.75 32.29
C GLN A 39 32.63 -4.69 32.33
N ARG A 40 32.06 -4.95 33.52
CA ARG A 40 30.73 -5.58 33.68
C ARG A 40 30.08 -5.23 35.02
N GLN A 41 29.85 -3.94 35.29
CA GLN A 41 28.94 -3.45 36.36
C GLN A 41 28.74 -1.92 36.28
N VAL A 42 27.78 -1.43 35.48
CA VAL A 42 26.98 -0.21 35.78
C VAL A 42 25.58 -0.36 35.14
N PHE A 43 24.76 -1.25 35.70
CA PHE A 43 23.32 -0.96 35.79
C PHE A 43 23.06 -0.39 37.20
N PHE A 44 21.97 0.36 37.37
CA PHE A 44 21.69 1.25 38.52
C PHE A 44 22.59 2.50 38.65
N ARG A 45 22.22 3.58 37.94
CA ARG A 45 22.34 4.97 38.45
C ARG A 45 21.41 6.01 37.80
N LYS A 46 20.12 5.71 37.67
CA LYS A 46 19.06 6.67 37.29
C LYS A 46 18.79 7.70 38.42
N SER A 47 19.76 8.55 38.79
CA SER A 47 19.56 9.54 39.88
C SER A 47 20.61 10.68 40.04
N THR A 48 21.30 11.17 38.98
CA THR A 48 22.33 12.24 39.21
C THR A 48 22.51 13.35 38.15
N ILE A 49 21.61 13.54 37.16
CA ILE A 49 21.71 14.68 36.20
C ILE A 49 20.44 15.56 36.19
N GLN A 50 19.77 15.68 37.34
CA GLN A 50 18.85 16.80 37.64
C GLN A 50 19.52 17.89 38.50
N ALA A 51 20.72 17.61 39.04
CA ALA A 51 21.31 18.32 40.18
C ALA A 51 22.40 19.37 39.83
N ARG A 52 22.68 19.62 38.55
CA ARG A 52 23.69 20.63 38.13
C ARG A 52 23.12 21.96 37.62
N PHE A 53 21.80 22.11 37.56
CA PHE A 53 21.13 23.38 37.21
C PHE A 53 20.44 24.08 38.40
N ASN A 54 20.56 23.53 39.61
CA ASN A 54 20.05 24.14 40.85
C ASN A 54 21.18 24.72 41.70
N HIS A 55 21.77 25.83 41.25
CA HIS A 55 22.43 26.77 42.17
C HIS A 55 21.74 28.13 42.08
N SER A 56 21.04 28.48 43.16
CA SER A 56 20.47 29.80 43.36
C SER A 56 21.58 30.85 43.46
N HIS A 57 21.60 31.83 42.58
CA HIS A 57 22.33 33.09 42.76
C HIS A 57 21.39 34.28 42.52
N SER A 58 21.68 35.36 43.24
CA SER A 58 20.85 36.55 43.40
C SER A 58 20.53 37.30 42.11
N TYR A 59 19.38 37.98 42.10
CA TYR A 59 19.10 39.07 41.17
C TYR A 59 20.23 40.12 41.21
N PHE A 60 21.04 40.17 40.16
CA PHE A 60 21.76 41.38 39.76
C PHE A 60 21.11 41.88 38.47
N GLN A 61 20.59 43.12 38.49
CA GLN A 61 20.30 43.81 37.23
C GLN A 61 21.62 44.33 36.65
N PRO A 62 21.96 44.01 35.38
CA PRO A 62 22.88 44.84 34.62
C PRO A 62 22.25 46.23 34.43
N PRO A 63 23.02 47.33 34.53
CA PRO A 63 22.51 48.66 34.20
C PRO A 63 22.13 48.75 32.72
N SER A 64 21.28 49.73 32.37
CA SER A 64 20.85 49.98 30.99
C SER A 64 22.03 50.36 30.09
N VAL A 65 22.58 49.38 29.36
CA VAL A 65 23.68 49.60 28.43
C VAL A 65 23.19 50.37 27.22
N SER A 66 23.74 51.56 26.99
CA SER A 66 23.53 52.33 25.76
C SER A 66 24.07 51.54 24.56
N ILE A 67 23.22 51.31 23.56
CA ILE A 67 23.55 50.49 22.38
C ILE A 67 24.69 51.14 21.54
N LYS A 68 24.89 52.45 21.66
CA LYS A 68 25.99 53.21 21.03
C LYS A 68 27.41 52.78 21.49
N ASN A 69 27.53 51.89 22.48
CA ASN A 69 28.80 51.29 22.92
C ASN A 69 29.04 49.86 22.39
N GLN A 70 28.15 49.28 21.58
CA GLN A 70 28.39 47.98 20.94
C GLN A 70 29.05 48.17 19.57
N VAL A 71 30.25 47.61 19.39
CA VAL A 71 30.92 47.59 18.08
C VAL A 71 30.16 46.65 17.14
N PRO A 72 29.62 47.13 16.00
CA PRO A 72 28.97 46.28 15.02
C PRO A 72 30.00 45.45 14.23
N VAL A 73 29.53 44.40 13.56
CA VAL A 73 30.34 43.64 12.58
C VAL A 73 29.78 43.83 11.17
N GLU A 74 30.66 43.82 10.16
CA GLU A 74 30.23 43.77 8.77
C GLU A 74 29.52 42.44 8.49
N LEU A 75 28.22 42.51 8.17
CA LEU A 75 27.42 41.33 7.85
C LEU A 75 27.67 40.90 6.40
N ALA A 76 28.02 39.62 6.20
CA ALA A 76 28.08 39.02 4.88
C ALA A 76 26.66 38.88 4.31
N TYR A 77 26.49 39.24 3.03
CA TYR A 77 25.19 39.24 2.36
C TYR A 77 25.25 38.67 0.95
N ASP A 78 24.10 38.30 0.40
CA ASP A 78 23.87 38.08 -1.03
C ASP A 78 22.81 39.10 -1.47
N ALA A 79 23.07 39.84 -2.55
CA ALA A 79 22.13 40.77 -3.17
C ALA A 79 21.51 40.17 -4.44
N VAL A 80 20.23 40.49 -4.70
CA VAL A 80 19.50 40.10 -5.91
C VAL A 80 18.81 41.33 -6.49
N GLU A 81 19.28 41.76 -7.65
CA GLU A 81 18.67 42.86 -8.42
C GLU A 81 17.41 42.40 -9.16
N PRO A 82 16.39 43.25 -9.30
CA PRO A 82 15.17 42.95 -10.05
C PRO A 82 15.43 43.01 -11.55
N SER A 83 15.06 41.97 -12.30
CA SER A 83 15.20 41.95 -13.76
C SER A 83 14.33 42.98 -14.47
N ASN A 84 13.21 43.37 -13.83
CA ASN A 84 12.34 44.46 -14.24
C ASN A 84 12.09 45.36 -12.99
N PRO A 85 12.84 46.46 -12.82
CA PRO A 85 12.61 47.40 -11.72
C PRO A 85 11.22 48.04 -11.78
N SER A 86 10.54 48.17 -10.64
CA SER A 86 9.23 48.82 -10.56
C SER A 86 9.40 50.33 -10.32
N PRO A 87 8.77 51.22 -11.12
CA PRO A 87 8.78 52.65 -10.87
C PRO A 87 8.24 53.04 -9.47
N GLU A 88 7.30 52.26 -8.94
CA GLU A 88 6.70 52.44 -7.60
C GLU A 88 7.65 52.08 -6.45
N ALA A 89 8.72 51.35 -6.73
CA ALA A 89 9.68 50.82 -5.76
C ALA A 89 11.12 51.32 -5.98
N LYS A 90 11.29 52.34 -6.83
CA LYS A 90 12.59 52.89 -7.26
C LYS A 90 13.56 53.16 -6.10
N ASP A 91 13.05 53.73 -5.01
CA ASP A 91 13.83 54.14 -3.83
C ASP A 91 13.51 53.24 -2.62
N GLN A 92 13.31 51.93 -2.85
CA GLN A 92 12.98 50.93 -1.84
C GLN A 92 13.89 49.70 -1.93
N SER A 93 13.98 48.92 -0.84
CA SER A 93 14.64 47.61 -0.81
C SER A 93 13.93 46.64 0.13
N LEU A 94 14.24 45.35 0.03
CA LEU A 94 13.85 44.33 1.02
C LEU A 94 15.12 43.71 1.63
N VAL A 95 15.26 43.79 2.95
CA VAL A 95 16.40 43.22 3.69
C VAL A 95 15.91 42.04 4.55
N ILE A 96 16.57 40.89 4.44
CA ILE A 96 16.08 39.59 4.94
C ILE A 96 17.07 38.99 5.96
N CYS A 97 16.56 38.66 7.15
CA CYS A 97 17.30 38.08 8.28
C CYS A 97 16.80 36.66 8.65
N HIS A 98 17.70 35.68 8.72
CA HIS A 98 17.36 34.27 8.96
C HIS A 98 17.13 33.90 10.44
N GLY A 99 16.54 32.71 10.67
CA GLY A 99 16.39 32.11 12.00
C GLY A 99 17.69 31.55 12.61
N LEU A 100 17.62 31.02 13.84
CA LEU A 100 18.77 30.36 14.49
C LEU A 100 19.22 29.14 13.68
N PHE A 101 20.53 28.94 13.54
CA PHE A 101 21.15 27.96 12.64
C PHE A 101 20.84 28.16 11.15
N GLY A 102 20.29 29.31 10.76
CA GLY A 102 20.11 29.69 9.36
C GLY A 102 21.33 30.38 8.74
N SER A 103 21.19 30.73 7.46
CA SER A 103 22.12 31.54 6.68
C SER A 103 21.36 32.29 5.56
N LYS A 104 21.99 33.27 4.92
CA LYS A 104 21.48 33.91 3.69
C LYS A 104 21.16 32.91 2.58
N GLN A 105 21.89 31.79 2.51
CA GLN A 105 21.72 30.76 1.48
C GLN A 105 20.33 30.13 1.53
N ASN A 106 19.71 30.01 2.70
CA ASN A 106 18.35 29.48 2.87
C ASN A 106 17.28 30.36 2.19
N TRP A 107 17.56 31.65 1.99
CA TRP A 107 16.63 32.61 1.40
C TRP A 107 16.83 32.83 -0.11
N ARG A 108 17.88 32.25 -0.71
CA ARG A 108 18.31 32.57 -2.08
C ARG A 108 17.25 32.36 -3.16
N SER A 109 16.38 31.37 -3.01
CA SER A 109 15.25 31.14 -3.94
C SER A 109 14.12 32.15 -3.75
N LEU A 110 13.76 32.43 -2.49
CA LEU A 110 12.74 33.44 -2.16
C LEU A 110 13.19 34.85 -2.55
N ALA A 111 14.47 35.20 -2.38
CA ALA A 111 15.02 36.48 -2.78
C ALA A 111 14.84 36.76 -4.29
N LYS A 112 15.00 35.74 -5.14
CA LYS A 112 14.68 35.86 -6.58
C LYS A 112 13.19 36.07 -6.85
N ALA A 113 12.33 35.35 -6.12
CA ALA A 113 10.88 35.52 -6.23
C ALA A 113 10.45 36.93 -5.78
N PHE A 114 10.97 37.43 -4.66
CA PHE A 114 10.75 38.79 -4.18
C PHE A 114 11.26 39.84 -5.18
N ALA A 115 12.48 39.70 -5.71
CA ALA A 115 13.03 40.64 -6.70
C ALA A 115 12.12 40.73 -7.94
N SER A 116 11.64 39.59 -8.43
CA SER A 116 10.71 39.49 -9.57
C SER A 116 9.32 40.05 -9.29
N LYS A 117 8.72 39.78 -8.11
CA LYS A 117 7.36 40.21 -7.74
C LYS A 117 7.29 41.67 -7.27
N LEU A 118 8.32 42.16 -6.58
CA LEU A 118 8.38 43.52 -6.02
C LEU A 118 8.98 44.53 -6.99
N GLY A 119 9.96 44.13 -7.81
CA GLY A 119 10.69 45.04 -8.69
C GLY A 119 11.67 45.95 -7.94
N MET A 120 12.25 45.48 -6.82
CA MET A 120 13.23 46.21 -6.01
C MET A 120 14.44 45.32 -5.63
N PRO A 121 15.59 45.90 -5.25
CA PRO A 121 16.74 45.13 -4.77
C PRO A 121 16.44 44.37 -3.47
N ILE A 122 16.88 43.11 -3.41
CA ILE A 122 16.67 42.23 -2.26
C ILE A 122 18.02 41.83 -1.67
N TYR A 123 18.22 42.08 -0.38
CA TYR A 123 19.42 41.70 0.37
C TYR A 123 19.10 40.57 1.35
N THR A 124 19.91 39.52 1.36
CA THR A 124 19.82 38.42 2.32
C THR A 124 21.08 38.40 3.18
N LEU A 125 20.92 38.57 4.49
CA LEU A 125 22.04 38.73 5.43
C LEU A 125 22.33 37.44 6.18
N ASP A 126 23.60 37.10 6.33
CA ASP A 126 24.07 36.24 7.42
C ASP A 126 24.19 37.10 8.68
N LEU A 127 23.49 36.75 9.76
CA LEU A 127 23.61 37.45 11.05
C LEU A 127 24.93 37.09 11.75
N ARG A 128 25.37 37.89 12.74
CA ARG A 128 26.59 37.58 13.51
C ARG A 128 26.61 36.13 14.01
N ASN A 129 27.79 35.50 13.99
CA ASN A 129 28.02 34.09 14.31
C ASN A 129 27.36 33.07 13.34
N HIS A 130 26.84 33.49 12.19
CA HIS A 130 26.22 32.59 11.20
C HIS A 130 26.82 32.74 9.79
N GLY A 131 26.68 31.69 8.97
CA GLY A 131 27.05 31.68 7.55
C GLY A 131 28.49 32.11 7.25
N GLN A 132 28.67 33.29 6.65
CA GLN A 132 29.95 33.93 6.35
C GLN A 132 30.26 35.16 7.22
N SER A 133 29.36 35.58 8.10
CA SER A 133 29.54 36.77 8.93
C SER A 133 30.53 36.55 10.09
N PRO A 134 31.21 37.61 10.58
CA PRO A 134 32.18 37.50 11.66
C PRO A 134 31.62 36.84 12.93
N HIS A 135 32.50 36.11 13.61
CA HIS A 135 32.20 35.50 14.91
C HIS A 135 32.53 36.50 16.02
N ALA A 136 31.50 36.95 16.75
CA ALA A 136 31.60 38.03 17.72
C ALA A 136 30.66 37.83 18.92
N SER A 137 31.14 38.24 20.09
CA SER A 137 30.40 38.33 21.35
C SER A 137 30.08 39.80 21.66
N PRO A 138 28.92 40.14 22.25
CA PRO A 138 27.82 39.25 22.65
C PRO A 138 26.93 38.85 21.47
N HIS A 139 26.27 37.70 21.59
CA HIS A 139 25.23 37.25 20.65
C HIS A 139 23.83 37.59 21.20
N THR A 140 23.48 38.87 21.13
CA THR A 140 22.24 39.44 21.68
C THR A 140 21.47 40.22 20.61
N TYR A 141 20.16 40.38 20.80
CA TYR A 141 19.30 41.09 19.84
C TYR A 141 19.64 42.57 19.67
N THR A 142 20.18 43.26 20.68
CA THR A 142 20.69 44.64 20.54
C THR A 142 21.89 44.71 19.59
N ALA A 143 22.76 43.70 19.66
CA ALA A 143 24.00 43.65 18.90
C ALA A 143 23.72 43.25 17.44
N MET A 144 22.82 42.29 17.22
CA MET A 144 22.28 42.00 15.88
C MET A 144 21.55 43.22 15.28
N ALA A 145 20.80 43.99 16.07
CA ALA A 145 20.17 45.21 15.59
C ALA A 145 21.20 46.30 15.20
N ALA A 146 22.29 46.44 15.97
CA ALA A 146 23.40 47.33 15.62
C ALA A 146 24.11 46.89 14.33
N ASP A 147 24.34 45.59 14.12
CA ASP A 147 24.94 45.08 12.88
C ASP A 147 24.04 45.34 11.65
N ILE A 148 22.74 45.09 11.77
CA ILE A 148 21.78 45.32 10.67
C ILE A 148 21.73 46.82 10.33
N HIS A 149 21.70 47.70 11.34
CA HIS A 149 21.76 49.14 11.11
C HIS A 149 23.07 49.57 10.41
N HIS A 150 24.22 49.07 10.89
CA HIS A 150 25.51 49.33 10.27
C HIS A 150 25.59 48.82 8.82
N PHE A 151 24.95 47.69 8.51
CA PHE A 151 24.75 47.23 7.12
C PHE A 151 23.93 48.24 6.30
N LEU A 152 22.82 48.76 6.83
CA LEU A 152 22.01 49.78 6.13
C LEU A 152 22.81 51.07 5.85
N GLU A 153 23.56 51.58 6.84
CA GLU A 153 24.40 52.77 6.68
C GLU A 153 25.49 52.57 5.60
N SER A 154 26.28 51.50 5.74
CA SER A 154 27.40 51.20 4.83
C SER A 154 26.95 50.99 3.38
N HIS A 155 25.74 50.45 3.18
CA HIS A 155 25.14 50.23 1.86
C HIS A 155 24.25 51.40 1.39
N LYS A 156 24.22 52.51 2.14
CA LYS A 156 23.46 53.74 1.85
C LYS A 156 21.94 53.53 1.74
N LEU A 157 21.42 52.51 2.41
CA LEU A 157 20.00 52.19 2.51
C LEU A 157 19.34 53.06 3.59
N THR A 158 19.39 54.39 3.42
CA THR A 158 19.00 55.38 4.43
C THR A 158 17.50 55.64 4.52
N SER A 159 16.70 55.13 3.59
CA SER A 159 15.24 55.18 3.62
C SER A 159 14.64 54.07 2.75
N GLY A 160 13.32 53.88 2.81
CA GLY A 160 12.61 52.95 1.92
C GLY A 160 12.79 51.46 2.25
N VAL A 161 13.46 51.12 3.36
CA VAL A 161 13.82 49.73 3.72
C VAL A 161 12.61 48.97 4.25
N ASN A 162 12.21 47.91 3.54
CA ASN A 162 11.30 46.90 4.07
C ASN A 162 12.18 45.85 4.77
N LEU A 163 12.03 45.65 6.07
CA LEU A 163 12.92 44.78 6.87
C LEU A 163 12.18 43.51 7.33
N LEU A 164 12.71 42.35 6.95
CA LEU A 164 12.11 41.03 7.16
C LEU A 164 12.98 40.15 8.06
N GLY A 165 12.37 39.47 9.03
CA GLY A 165 13.05 38.50 9.88
C GLY A 165 12.20 37.27 10.21
N HIS A 166 12.80 36.08 10.14
CA HIS A 166 12.21 34.83 10.64
C HIS A 166 12.83 34.43 11.98
N SER A 167 12.02 33.92 12.92
CA SER A 167 12.51 33.32 14.17
C SER A 167 13.49 34.23 14.94
N MET A 168 14.74 33.82 15.15
CA MET A 168 15.82 34.66 15.72
C MET A 168 15.99 35.99 14.96
N GLY A 169 16.08 35.96 13.63
CA GLY A 169 16.09 37.16 12.80
C GLY A 169 14.84 38.02 13.00
N GLY A 170 13.67 37.40 13.22
CA GLY A 170 12.42 38.08 13.60
C GLY A 170 12.59 38.93 14.86
N LYS A 171 13.15 38.37 15.94
CA LYS A 171 13.48 39.15 17.15
C LYS A 171 14.56 40.21 16.93
N ALA A 172 15.54 39.98 16.05
CA ALA A 172 16.55 40.98 15.71
C ALA A 172 15.95 42.19 14.98
N VAL A 173 15.10 41.98 13.97
CA VAL A 173 14.46 43.08 13.22
C VAL A 173 13.44 43.83 14.08
N MET A 174 12.70 43.13 14.96
CA MET A 174 11.85 43.78 15.97
C MET A 174 12.68 44.62 16.97
N ALA A 175 13.87 44.17 17.35
CA ALA A 175 14.74 44.91 18.25
C ALA A 175 15.35 46.18 17.62
N LEU A 176 15.60 46.16 16.30
CA LEU A 176 15.98 47.33 15.51
C LEU A 176 14.80 48.31 15.39
N ALA A 177 13.63 47.85 14.95
CA ALA A 177 12.46 48.70 14.72
C ALA A 177 12.01 49.46 15.98
N LEU A 178 12.15 48.85 17.16
CA LEU A 178 11.83 49.50 18.44
C LEU A 178 12.90 50.48 18.95
N ASN A 179 14.07 50.55 18.31
CA ASN A 179 15.12 51.50 18.68
C ASN A 179 15.08 52.77 17.80
N LYS A 180 14.70 53.90 18.42
CA LYS A 180 14.65 55.21 17.75
C LYS A 180 16.01 55.71 17.24
N ASP A 181 17.12 55.20 17.77
CA ASP A 181 18.47 55.51 17.26
C ASP A 181 18.84 54.69 16.00
N LEU A 182 18.08 53.66 15.61
CA LEU A 182 18.45 52.72 14.54
C LEU A 182 17.41 52.57 13.42
N ASN A 183 16.16 53.02 13.64
CA ASN A 183 15.01 52.66 12.81
C ASN A 183 14.64 53.66 11.71
N GLU A 184 15.39 54.76 11.55
CA GLU A 184 15.08 55.87 10.62
C GLU A 184 14.87 55.41 9.17
N ALA A 185 15.64 54.42 8.70
CA ALA A 185 15.55 53.90 7.34
C ALA A 185 14.29 53.05 7.04
N LEU A 186 13.54 52.62 8.06
CA LEU A 186 12.48 51.63 7.91
C LEU A 186 11.18 52.19 7.29
N ARG A 187 10.81 51.62 6.14
CA ARG A 187 9.48 51.77 5.51
C ARG A 187 8.45 50.77 6.05
N SER A 188 8.85 49.52 6.30
CA SER A 188 7.96 48.48 6.81
C SER A 188 8.71 47.37 7.55
N LEU A 189 8.02 46.65 8.44
CA LEU A 189 8.55 45.52 9.20
C LEU A 189 7.78 44.24 8.86
N ILE A 190 8.47 43.13 8.64
CA ILE A 190 7.87 41.82 8.36
C ILE A 190 8.47 40.78 9.32
N CYS A 191 7.66 40.27 10.24
CA CYS A 191 8.07 39.21 11.17
C CYS A 191 7.40 37.89 10.79
N ILE A 192 8.21 36.86 10.50
CA ILE A 192 7.72 35.52 10.18
C ILE A 192 7.84 34.64 11.42
N ASP A 193 6.67 34.30 11.95
CA ASP A 193 6.42 33.33 13.01
C ASP A 193 7.27 33.50 14.29
N MET A 194 7.29 34.72 14.81
CA MET A 194 7.94 35.05 16.08
C MET A 194 7.22 36.22 16.78
N SER A 195 7.41 36.33 18.09
CA SER A 195 6.88 37.40 18.94
C SER A 195 8.00 38.05 19.76
N PRO A 196 7.90 39.35 20.13
CA PRO A 196 8.83 40.01 21.04
C PRO A 196 8.68 39.56 22.52
N ALA A 197 7.95 38.47 22.79
CA ALA A 197 7.81 37.92 24.13
C ALA A 197 9.13 37.35 24.69
N LYS A 198 9.34 37.59 25.99
CA LYS A 198 10.38 36.93 26.80
C LYS A 198 9.93 35.50 27.14
N GLY A 199 10.78 34.49 26.95
CA GLY A 199 10.45 33.11 27.29
C GLY A 199 11.69 32.22 27.41
N LYS A 200 11.54 31.02 27.98
CA LYS A 200 12.58 29.99 27.86
C LYS A 200 12.54 29.43 26.45
N MET A 201 13.69 29.38 25.78
CA MET A 201 13.85 28.63 24.54
C MET A 201 13.53 27.14 24.78
N SER A 202 12.96 26.46 23.79
CA SER A 202 12.66 25.03 23.92
C SER A 202 13.96 24.22 24.12
N PRO A 203 13.97 23.17 24.97
CA PRO A 203 15.16 22.34 25.21
C PRO A 203 15.79 21.73 23.94
N GLU A 204 15.00 21.56 22.88
CA GLU A 204 15.43 21.04 21.59
C GLU A 204 16.65 21.77 21.00
N PHE A 205 16.70 23.11 21.06
CA PHE A 205 17.83 23.89 20.51
C PHE A 205 19.15 23.67 21.26
N ALA A 206 19.07 23.49 22.58
CA ALA A 206 20.25 23.15 23.39
C ALA A 206 20.75 21.74 23.05
N ALA A 207 19.82 20.79 22.84
CA ALA A 207 20.14 19.43 22.43
C ALA A 207 20.73 19.38 21.00
N TYR A 208 20.20 20.17 20.05
CA TYR A 208 20.79 20.32 18.71
C TYR A 208 22.24 20.83 18.81
N THR A 209 22.51 21.84 19.65
CA THR A 209 23.86 22.39 19.80
C THR A 209 24.84 21.38 20.38
N GLU A 210 24.46 20.64 21.43
CA GLU A 210 25.29 19.56 21.99
C GLU A 210 25.54 18.43 20.97
N ALA A 211 24.54 18.07 20.16
CA ALA A 211 24.69 17.06 19.09
C ALA A 211 25.57 17.55 17.93
N MET A 212 25.49 18.84 17.57
CA MET A 212 26.42 19.47 16.61
C MET A 212 27.84 19.52 17.18
N MET A 213 28.00 19.72 18.49
CA MET A 213 29.30 19.60 19.16
C MET A 213 29.76 18.14 19.29
N GLU A 214 28.86 17.15 19.33
CA GLU A 214 29.22 15.73 19.24
C GLU A 214 29.79 15.39 17.86
N ILE A 215 29.20 15.91 16.78
CA ILE A 215 29.72 15.80 15.41
C ILE A 215 31.15 16.31 15.30
N GLU A 216 31.45 17.51 15.83
CA GLU A 216 32.81 18.07 15.77
C GLU A 216 33.81 17.29 16.63
N ARG A 217 33.40 16.86 17.84
CA ARG A 217 34.22 15.99 18.72
C ARG A 217 34.50 14.63 18.09
N ALA A 218 33.56 14.08 17.33
CA ALA A 218 33.68 12.79 16.64
C ALA A 218 34.50 12.85 15.33
N GLN A 219 34.80 14.06 14.82
CA GLN A 219 35.58 14.28 13.59
C GLN A 219 35.09 13.47 12.37
N VAL A 220 33.76 13.33 12.24
CA VAL A 220 33.12 12.59 11.15
C VAL A 220 33.45 13.19 9.78
N LYS A 221 33.54 12.36 8.74
CA LYS A 221 34.06 12.79 7.43
C LYS A 221 32.94 13.02 6.40
N THR A 222 31.76 12.48 6.64
CA THR A 222 30.60 12.54 5.76
C THR A 222 29.38 13.13 6.47
N LYS A 223 28.44 13.67 5.69
CA LYS A 223 27.15 14.13 6.23
C LYS A 223 26.26 12.99 6.72
N HIS A 224 26.50 11.76 6.27
CA HIS A 224 25.74 10.58 6.70
C HIS A 224 26.11 10.18 8.13
N GLU A 225 27.41 10.09 8.45
CA GLU A 225 27.89 9.88 9.82
C GLU A 225 27.41 11.00 10.77
N ALA A 226 27.33 12.24 10.27
CA ALA A 226 26.77 13.36 11.02
C ALA A 226 25.24 13.24 11.23
N ASP A 227 24.48 12.75 10.24
CA ASP A 227 23.04 12.50 10.39
C ASP A 227 22.76 11.41 11.43
N LEU A 228 23.58 10.35 11.47
CA LEU A 228 23.49 9.27 12.48
C LEU A 228 23.74 9.77 13.92
N ILE A 229 24.55 10.82 14.10
CA ILE A 229 24.70 11.49 15.40
C ILE A 229 23.45 12.32 15.74
N LEU A 230 22.98 13.14 14.79
CA LEU A 230 21.79 13.98 15.00
C LEU A 230 20.49 13.17 15.17
N GLN A 231 20.39 11.98 14.57
CA GLN A 231 19.22 11.09 14.65
C GLN A 231 18.91 10.63 16.08
N LYS A 232 19.92 10.61 16.97
CA LYS A 232 19.75 10.34 18.41
C LYS A 232 18.94 11.41 19.14
N THR A 233 18.90 12.62 18.57
CA THR A 233 18.37 13.83 19.20
C THR A 233 17.15 14.38 18.45
N GLU A 234 17.13 14.27 17.12
CA GLU A 234 16.11 14.85 16.26
C GLU A 234 15.55 13.82 15.25
N PRO A 235 14.31 13.33 15.41
CA PRO A 235 13.74 12.31 14.52
C PRO A 235 13.42 12.81 13.10
N VAL A 236 13.12 14.10 12.91
CA VAL A 236 12.69 14.67 11.63
C VAL A 236 13.89 14.92 10.71
N LEU A 237 13.98 14.11 9.64
CA LEU A 237 15.05 14.19 8.64
C LEU A 237 15.27 15.60 8.07
N ALA A 238 14.18 16.35 7.80
CA ALA A 238 14.27 17.71 7.27
C ALA A 238 14.98 18.69 8.23
N ILE A 239 14.81 18.52 9.54
CA ILE A 239 15.47 19.35 10.55
C ILE A 239 16.96 19.00 10.63
N ARG A 240 17.31 17.71 10.61
CA ARG A 240 18.72 17.28 10.56
C ARG A 240 19.43 17.77 9.29
N GLN A 241 18.79 17.61 8.13
CA GLN A 241 19.32 18.11 6.85
C GLN A 241 19.53 19.64 6.87
N PHE A 242 18.60 20.41 7.46
CA PHE A 242 18.74 21.85 7.66
C PHE A 242 19.96 22.20 8.53
N LEU A 243 20.09 21.57 9.71
CA LEU A 243 21.25 21.78 10.60
C LEU A 243 22.56 21.47 9.86
N LEU A 244 22.58 20.37 9.09
CA LEU A 244 23.71 19.94 8.26
C LEU A 244 23.97 20.83 7.03
N THR A 245 23.17 21.87 6.72
CA THR A 245 23.60 22.88 5.72
C THR A 245 24.76 23.74 6.22
N ASN A 246 24.90 23.89 7.54
CA ASN A 246 25.93 24.70 8.18
C ASN A 246 27.32 24.04 8.22
N THR A 247 27.47 22.79 7.77
CA THR A 247 28.76 22.11 7.75
C THR A 247 29.68 22.62 6.63
N ARG A 248 30.99 22.52 6.87
CA ARG A 248 32.08 22.62 5.89
C ARG A 248 33.18 21.62 6.28
N HIS A 249 34.12 21.36 5.38
CA HIS A 249 35.32 20.58 5.73
C HIS A 249 36.38 21.44 6.42
N SER A 250 37.06 20.87 7.42
CA SER A 250 38.20 21.47 8.10
C SER A 250 39.39 21.66 7.14
N HIS A 251 40.18 22.72 7.36
CA HIS A 251 41.26 23.11 6.45
C HIS A 251 42.65 22.68 6.96
N ARG A 252 42.93 21.36 7.00
CA ARG A 252 44.28 20.74 7.02
C ARG A 252 44.20 19.22 7.17
N GLY A 253 45.08 18.51 6.46
CA GLY A 253 45.54 17.16 6.83
C GLY A 253 44.47 16.07 6.80
N ASP A 254 43.71 15.95 7.89
CA ASP A 254 42.61 15.00 8.00
C ASP A 254 41.25 15.70 7.96
N SER A 255 40.65 15.70 6.77
CA SER A 255 39.44 16.45 6.45
C SER A 255 38.20 15.85 7.12
N HIS A 256 37.62 16.59 8.06
CA HIS A 256 36.42 16.24 8.80
C HIS A 256 35.41 17.39 8.76
N LEU A 257 34.14 17.12 9.08
CA LEU A 257 33.10 18.13 9.13
C LEU A 257 33.22 19.00 10.40
N VAL A 258 33.17 20.31 10.18
CA VAL A 258 33.04 21.36 11.19
C VAL A 258 31.94 22.32 10.78
N PHE A 259 31.34 23.04 11.72
CA PHE A 259 30.28 23.99 11.43
C PHE A 259 30.85 25.37 11.04
N ARG A 260 30.00 26.16 10.38
CA ARG A 260 30.24 27.59 10.08
C ARG A 260 29.88 28.50 11.26
N ILE A 261 29.24 27.93 12.28
CA ILE A 261 28.71 28.60 13.47
C ILE A 261 29.63 28.27 14.66
N PRO A 262 30.00 29.23 15.53
CA PRO A 262 30.79 28.97 16.73
C PRO A 262 29.92 28.32 17.80
N LEU A 263 29.82 26.99 17.79
CA LEU A 263 28.83 26.23 18.56
C LEU A 263 28.88 26.51 20.08
N SER A 264 30.08 26.64 20.66
CA SER A 264 30.24 26.98 22.08
C SER A 264 29.64 28.35 22.43
N LEU A 265 29.90 29.37 21.60
CA LEU A 265 29.38 30.72 21.79
C LEU A 265 27.84 30.74 21.65
N ILE A 266 27.28 29.94 20.74
CA ILE A 266 25.82 29.78 20.62
C ILE A 266 25.22 28.98 21.80
N ALA A 267 25.92 27.96 22.33
CA ALA A 267 25.50 27.25 23.53
C ALA A 267 25.42 28.18 24.76
N ASP A 268 26.46 29.00 24.97
CA ASP A 268 26.50 30.02 26.04
C ASP A 268 25.39 31.08 25.87
N ALA A 269 25.07 31.44 24.62
CA ALA A 269 24.05 32.44 24.30
C ALA A 269 22.61 31.89 24.31
N ILE A 270 22.39 30.58 24.14
CA ILE A 270 21.06 30.01 23.83
C ILE A 270 19.97 30.38 24.84
N SER A 271 20.32 30.47 26.12
CA SER A 271 19.41 30.89 27.19
C SER A 271 18.98 32.37 27.07
N GLN A 272 19.82 33.22 26.49
CA GLN A 272 19.58 34.64 26.25
C GLN A 272 18.80 34.89 24.94
N ILE A 273 18.94 34.03 23.93
CA ILE A 273 18.16 34.06 22.68
C ILE A 273 16.65 33.83 22.97
N GLY A 274 16.30 33.16 24.08
CA GLY A 274 14.92 33.09 24.56
C GLY A 274 14.30 34.44 24.98
N ASP A 275 15.13 35.40 25.41
CA ASP A 275 14.69 36.68 25.96
C ASP A 275 14.34 37.72 24.88
N PHE A 276 14.01 38.96 25.27
CA PHE A 276 13.87 40.11 24.40
C PHE A 276 14.40 41.38 25.10
N PRO A 277 15.14 42.29 24.44
CA PRO A 277 15.91 43.32 25.15
C PRO A 277 15.06 44.44 25.77
N TYR A 278 13.81 44.62 25.32
CA TYR A 278 12.89 45.64 25.85
C TYR A 278 11.93 45.06 26.89
N SER A 279 11.30 45.93 27.66
CA SER A 279 10.44 45.58 28.80
C SER A 279 9.26 46.54 28.96
N PRO A 280 8.21 46.15 29.71
CA PRO A 280 7.99 44.84 30.33
C PRO A 280 7.06 43.93 29.50
N PRO A 281 7.04 42.60 29.76
CA PRO A 281 5.83 41.81 29.51
C PRO A 281 4.65 42.41 30.32
N PRO A 282 3.39 42.26 29.86
CA PRO A 282 2.27 43.07 30.36
C PRO A 282 2.01 42.95 31.88
N PRO A 283 1.50 44.02 32.53
CA PRO A 283 1.00 45.27 31.94
C PRO A 283 2.11 46.22 31.45
N ILE A 284 1.88 46.82 30.28
CA ILE A 284 2.80 47.76 29.63
C ILE A 284 2.55 49.18 30.14
N SER A 285 3.62 49.96 30.27
CA SER A 285 3.56 51.39 30.62
C SER A 285 3.54 52.27 29.36
N PRO A 286 3.06 53.52 29.43
CA PRO A 286 3.18 54.49 28.33
C PRO A 286 4.61 54.78 27.87
N ASN A 287 5.62 54.35 28.64
CA ASN A 287 7.05 54.59 28.38
C ASN A 287 7.75 53.39 27.72
N SER A 288 7.05 52.29 27.44
CA SER A 288 7.62 51.18 26.66
C SER A 288 7.83 51.62 25.21
N PRO A 289 8.93 51.22 24.55
CA PRO A 289 9.15 51.59 23.15
C PRO A 289 8.05 50.98 22.26
N GLN A 290 7.56 51.76 21.31
CA GLN A 290 6.63 51.33 20.27
C GLN A 290 7.16 51.76 18.91
N TRP A 291 6.79 51.02 17.87
CA TRP A 291 7.05 51.41 16.48
C TRP A 291 5.73 51.39 15.70
N GLU A 292 5.30 52.58 15.29
CA GLU A 292 4.01 52.83 14.64
C GLU A 292 4.06 52.66 13.11
N GLY A 293 5.20 52.25 12.55
CA GLY A 293 5.31 51.94 11.13
C GLY A 293 4.47 50.71 10.71
N PRO A 294 4.21 50.52 9.41
CA PRO A 294 3.49 49.35 8.91
C PRO A 294 4.22 48.06 9.28
N ALA A 295 3.55 47.15 10.01
CA ALA A 295 4.08 45.85 10.36
C ALA A 295 3.21 44.70 9.84
N LEU A 296 3.84 43.62 9.37
CA LEU A 296 3.20 42.36 9.00
C LEU A 296 3.76 41.24 9.90
N PHE A 297 2.87 40.47 10.50
CA PHE A 297 3.21 39.24 11.20
C PHE A 297 2.57 38.06 10.47
N LEU A 298 3.40 37.15 9.95
CA LEU A 298 2.94 35.90 9.35
C LEU A 298 3.01 34.80 10.42
N LYS A 299 1.86 34.24 10.83
CA LYS A 299 1.79 33.09 11.72
C LYS A 299 1.66 31.79 10.91
N GLY A 300 2.42 30.77 11.29
CA GLY A 300 2.07 29.38 10.94
C GLY A 300 1.00 28.88 11.91
N GLU A 301 -0.15 28.42 11.40
CA GLU A 301 -1.29 27.95 12.21
C GLU A 301 -0.86 26.98 13.32
N HIS A 302 -0.10 25.95 12.94
CA HIS A 302 0.40 24.87 13.80
C HIS A 302 1.57 25.30 14.70
N SER A 303 2.11 26.51 14.50
CA SER A 303 3.23 27.03 15.29
C SER A 303 2.85 27.45 16.71
N ARG A 304 3.80 27.21 17.62
CA ARG A 304 3.76 27.59 19.04
C ARG A 304 4.41 28.96 19.32
N TYR A 305 5.21 29.51 18.41
CA TYR A 305 6.03 30.71 18.65
C TYR A 305 5.19 31.99 18.66
N LEU A 306 4.41 32.22 17.60
CA LEU A 306 3.37 33.23 17.56
C LEU A 306 2.02 32.58 17.89
N ASN A 307 1.46 32.92 19.06
CA ASN A 307 0.30 32.24 19.65
C ASN A 307 -0.60 33.22 20.43
N LYS A 308 -1.78 32.75 20.88
CA LYS A 308 -2.81 33.57 21.55
C LYS A 308 -2.34 34.35 22.80
N HIS A 309 -1.24 33.97 23.44
CA HIS A 309 -0.64 34.68 24.57
C HIS A 309 0.47 35.64 24.15
N THR A 310 1.12 35.41 23.00
CA THR A 310 2.27 36.19 22.51
C THR A 310 1.91 37.19 21.41
N ILE A 311 0.74 37.06 20.78
CA ILE A 311 0.15 38.07 19.88
C ILE A 311 -0.19 39.37 20.63
N PRO A 312 -0.89 39.38 21.80
CA PRO A 312 -1.18 40.61 22.56
C PRO A 312 0.04 41.27 23.24
N VAL A 313 1.24 40.75 22.98
CA VAL A 313 2.53 41.38 23.31
C VAL A 313 3.11 42.04 22.05
N ALA A 314 3.03 41.38 20.90
CA ALA A 314 3.40 41.96 19.60
C ALA A 314 2.57 43.21 19.28
N GLU A 315 1.25 43.14 19.43
CA GLU A 315 0.30 44.24 19.16
C GLU A 315 0.62 45.53 19.95
N LYS A 316 1.25 45.40 21.13
CA LYS A 316 1.57 46.53 22.00
C LYS A 316 2.93 47.15 21.71
N TYR A 317 3.85 46.40 21.12
CA TYR A 317 5.09 46.92 20.57
C TYR A 317 4.88 47.51 19.15
N PHE A 318 3.94 46.96 18.40
CA PHE A 318 3.66 47.29 17.00
C PHE A 318 2.15 47.54 16.79
N PRO A 319 1.62 48.70 17.23
CA PRO A 319 0.18 48.97 17.20
C PRO A 319 -0.46 48.94 15.80
N ASN A 320 0.35 49.15 14.74
CA ASN A 320 -0.08 49.07 13.34
C ASN A 320 0.27 47.72 12.68
N MET A 321 0.36 46.63 13.45
CA MET A 321 0.58 45.29 12.90
C MET A 321 -0.66 44.67 12.26
N LYS A 322 -0.47 44.04 11.10
CA LYS A 322 -1.42 43.10 10.49
C LYS A 322 -0.96 41.68 10.79
N LEU A 323 -1.88 40.82 11.23
CA LEU A 323 -1.63 39.39 11.46
C LEU A 323 -2.31 38.58 10.35
N GLU A 324 -1.52 37.84 9.58
CA GLU A 324 -2.00 36.87 8.60
C GLU A 324 -1.62 35.46 9.07
N VAL A 325 -2.45 34.46 8.77
CA VAL A 325 -2.24 33.06 9.18
C VAL A 325 -2.18 32.17 7.94
N LEU A 326 -1.17 31.30 7.90
CA LEU A 326 -1.01 30.25 6.89
C LEU A 326 -0.97 28.87 7.55
N ASP A 327 -1.52 27.86 6.88
CA ASP A 327 -1.49 26.44 7.26
C ASP A 327 -0.04 25.91 7.28
N ALA A 328 0.70 26.17 8.36
CA ALA A 328 2.13 25.86 8.45
C ALA A 328 2.60 25.70 9.89
N GLY A 329 3.73 25.03 10.08
CA GLY A 329 4.53 25.04 11.29
C GLY A 329 5.37 26.31 11.44
N HIS A 330 6.53 26.18 12.07
CA HIS A 330 7.40 27.34 12.36
C HIS A 330 8.12 27.89 11.11
N TRP A 331 8.20 27.13 10.02
CA TRP A 331 8.98 27.47 8.82
C TRP A 331 8.07 27.88 7.67
N VAL A 332 7.05 28.69 7.97
CA VAL A 332 6.04 29.26 7.05
C VAL A 332 6.58 29.61 5.65
N HIS A 333 7.74 30.28 5.60
CA HIS A 333 8.37 30.72 4.35
C HIS A 333 8.97 29.59 3.48
N ALA A 334 9.28 28.44 4.07
CA ALA A 334 9.73 27.23 3.38
C ALA A 334 8.57 26.24 3.14
N GLU A 335 7.59 26.21 4.05
CA GLU A 335 6.40 25.33 3.98
C GLU A 335 5.33 25.84 3.01
N LYS A 336 5.14 27.17 2.93
CA LYS A 336 4.19 27.88 2.05
C LYS A 336 4.90 29.04 1.32
N PRO A 337 5.87 28.74 0.43
CA PRO A 337 6.77 29.74 -0.13
C PRO A 337 6.08 30.72 -1.08
N GLN A 338 5.09 30.27 -1.85
CA GLN A 338 4.40 31.13 -2.83
C GLN A 338 3.44 32.09 -2.14
N GLU A 339 2.68 31.58 -1.17
CA GLU A 339 1.73 32.32 -0.34
C GLU A 339 2.47 33.36 0.52
N THR A 340 3.63 32.99 1.07
CA THR A 340 4.53 33.93 1.78
C THR A 340 4.97 35.07 0.85
N VAL A 341 5.39 34.76 -0.39
CA VAL A 341 5.80 35.78 -1.36
C VAL A 341 4.64 36.70 -1.73
N ASP A 342 3.44 36.17 -1.96
CA ASP A 342 2.29 36.95 -2.42
C ASP A 342 1.66 37.79 -1.30
N LEU A 343 1.62 37.31 -0.05
CA LEU A 343 1.22 38.14 1.10
C LEU A 343 2.20 39.29 1.33
N ILE A 344 3.50 39.04 1.25
CA ILE A 344 4.52 40.09 1.39
C ILE A 344 4.45 41.08 0.22
N GLN A 345 4.19 40.61 -1.01
CA GLN A 345 3.93 41.50 -2.15
C GLN A 345 2.71 42.40 -1.87
N ALA A 346 1.60 41.83 -1.41
CA ALA A 346 0.38 42.58 -1.11
C ALA A 346 0.60 43.60 0.03
N PHE A 347 1.40 43.25 1.04
CA PHE A 347 1.76 44.15 2.13
C PHE A 347 2.63 45.32 1.65
N VAL A 348 3.74 45.04 0.98
CA VAL A 348 4.72 46.05 0.54
C VAL A 348 4.13 47.01 -0.51
N LYS A 349 3.17 46.53 -1.32
CA LYS A 349 2.38 47.33 -2.28
C LYS A 349 1.06 47.90 -1.70
N GLY A 350 0.79 47.69 -0.41
CA GLY A 350 -0.33 48.31 0.31
C GLY A 350 -1.74 47.75 0.00
N THR A 351 -1.87 46.62 -0.70
CA THR A 351 -3.17 46.08 -1.16
C THR A 351 -3.90 45.19 -0.15
N ILE A 352 -3.27 44.83 0.98
CA ILE A 352 -3.95 44.12 2.10
C ILE A 352 -5.03 45.02 2.71
N GLY A 353 -6.26 44.86 2.24
CA GLY A 353 -7.45 45.60 2.69
C GLY A 353 -8.60 45.65 1.69
N ILE A 354 -8.38 45.34 0.40
CA ILE A 354 -9.43 45.44 -0.63
C ILE A 354 -10.37 44.23 -0.59
N LYS A 355 -11.57 44.40 -0.04
CA LYS A 355 -12.72 43.55 -0.39
C LYS A 355 -13.08 43.77 -1.85
N VAL A 356 -12.99 42.74 -2.69
CA VAL A 356 -13.51 42.79 -4.06
C VAL A 356 -15.04 42.76 -4.01
N ALA A 357 -15.67 43.87 -4.36
CA ALA A 357 -17.12 44.06 -4.39
C ALA A 357 -17.60 44.61 -5.75
N SER A 358 -18.91 44.60 -5.98
CA SER A 358 -19.54 44.49 -7.30
C SER A 358 -19.81 45.79 -8.09
N THR A 359 -19.57 45.70 -9.40
CA THR A 359 -20.38 46.22 -10.54
C THR A 359 -20.51 47.73 -10.87
N SER A 360 -20.25 48.03 -12.16
CA SER A 360 -20.94 49.00 -13.05
C SER A 360 -20.59 50.52 -12.90
N THR A 361 -20.66 51.40 -13.92
CA THR A 361 -21.18 51.30 -15.32
C THR A 361 -20.61 52.41 -16.27
N LEU A 362 -20.86 52.29 -17.60
CA LEU A 362 -20.77 53.32 -18.68
C LEU A 362 -19.32 53.67 -19.13
N LYS A 363 -18.97 54.01 -20.40
CA LYS A 363 -19.63 54.23 -21.73
C LYS A 363 -18.49 54.22 -22.80
N MET A 364 -18.56 54.23 -24.14
CA MET A 364 -19.51 54.16 -25.30
C MET A 364 -18.61 53.82 -26.56
N PRO A 365 -19.01 53.72 -27.86
CA PRO A 365 -20.31 53.89 -28.51
C PRO A 365 -20.72 52.77 -29.51
N THR A 366 -21.76 53.08 -30.31
CA THR A 366 -22.63 52.24 -31.16
C THR A 366 -22.05 51.68 -32.46
N MET A 367 -22.62 50.56 -32.93
CA MET A 367 -23.24 50.52 -34.27
C MET A 367 -24.57 49.72 -34.21
N THR A 368 -25.52 50.04 -35.08
CA THR A 368 -26.95 49.67 -34.96
C THR A 368 -27.40 48.75 -36.10
N PHE A 369 -28.27 47.77 -35.82
CA PHE A 369 -29.31 47.34 -36.77
C PHE A 369 -30.58 46.90 -36.03
N ILE A 370 -31.72 46.95 -36.74
CA ILE A 370 -33.08 46.92 -36.17
C ILE A 370 -33.83 45.66 -36.61
N LEU A 371 -34.64 45.09 -35.72
CA LEU A 371 -35.59 44.01 -35.99
C LEU A 371 -36.78 44.53 -36.82
N VAL A 372 -37.14 43.81 -37.89
CA VAL A 372 -38.45 43.87 -38.53
C VAL A 372 -39.01 42.45 -38.62
N SER A 373 -40.32 42.31 -38.45
CA SER A 373 -41.03 41.04 -38.31
C SER A 373 -41.77 40.63 -39.58
N GLY A 374 -41.94 39.31 -39.77
CA GLY A 374 -43.10 38.76 -40.48
C GLY A 374 -42.80 37.80 -41.64
N LEU A 375 -43.28 36.56 -41.49
CA LEU A 375 -43.75 35.62 -42.54
C LEU A 375 -42.70 35.16 -43.59
N THR A 376 -42.67 33.91 -44.06
CA THR A 376 -43.74 32.91 -44.28
C THR A 376 -43.32 31.47 -43.92
N SER A 377 -44.22 30.51 -44.18
CA SER A 377 -44.09 29.06 -43.99
C SER A 377 -43.27 28.33 -45.08
N GLU A 378 -43.32 26.99 -45.07
CA GLU A 378 -42.86 26.08 -46.15
C GLU A 378 -41.35 25.82 -46.30
N MET A 379 -40.68 25.42 -45.21
CA MET A 379 -39.53 24.49 -45.32
C MET A 379 -39.27 23.62 -44.08
N HIS A 380 -39.79 23.98 -42.90
CA HIS A 380 -39.47 23.29 -41.65
C HIS A 380 -40.17 21.94 -41.42
N ALA A 381 -41.29 21.65 -42.09
CA ALA A 381 -42.09 20.46 -41.83
C ALA A 381 -41.31 19.14 -42.09
N GLN A 382 -40.58 19.05 -43.21
CA GLN A 382 -39.83 17.83 -43.54
C GLN A 382 -38.59 17.63 -42.67
N GLN A 383 -37.88 18.70 -42.28
CA GLN A 383 -36.78 18.58 -41.32
C GLN A 383 -37.26 18.22 -39.92
N ILE A 384 -38.38 18.78 -39.45
CA ILE A 384 -38.97 18.43 -38.14
C ILE A 384 -39.49 16.99 -38.15
N VAL A 385 -40.13 16.52 -39.23
CA VAL A 385 -40.55 15.11 -39.36
C VAL A 385 -39.34 14.18 -39.47
N LEU A 386 -38.26 14.55 -40.15
CA LEU A 386 -37.03 13.75 -40.17
C LEU A 386 -36.35 13.73 -38.79
N LEU A 387 -36.37 14.83 -38.04
CA LEU A 387 -35.84 14.88 -36.68
C LEU A 387 -36.70 14.08 -35.70
N LEU A 388 -38.03 14.11 -35.84
CA LEU A 388 -38.96 13.26 -35.07
C LEU A 388 -38.81 11.78 -35.45
N LEU A 389 -38.60 11.44 -36.72
CA LEU A 389 -38.29 10.08 -37.14
C LEU A 389 -36.91 9.65 -36.62
N LEU A 390 -35.91 10.52 -36.58
CA LEU A 390 -34.61 10.25 -35.95
C LEU A 390 -34.73 10.09 -34.43
N LEU A 391 -35.60 10.84 -33.75
CA LEU A 391 -35.88 10.71 -32.32
C LEU A 391 -36.73 9.48 -31.98
N ILE A 392 -37.65 9.07 -32.86
CA ILE A 392 -38.42 7.83 -32.75
C ILE A 392 -37.55 6.62 -33.08
N MET A 393 -36.68 6.71 -34.09
CA MET A 393 -35.66 5.69 -34.38
C MET A 393 -34.64 5.60 -33.26
N ALA A 394 -34.19 6.72 -32.67
CA ALA A 394 -33.38 6.72 -31.46
C ALA A 394 -34.13 6.08 -30.29
N GLY A 395 -35.41 6.39 -30.07
CA GLY A 395 -36.26 5.74 -29.06
C GLY A 395 -36.62 4.27 -29.33
N ILE A 396 -36.29 3.74 -30.51
CA ILE A 396 -36.43 2.32 -30.88
C ILE A 396 -35.06 1.61 -30.83
N VAL A 397 -33.97 2.30 -31.17
CA VAL A 397 -32.60 1.85 -30.92
C VAL A 397 -32.31 1.81 -29.41
N ASP A 398 -32.80 2.78 -28.63
CA ASP A 398 -32.72 2.75 -27.16
C ASP A 398 -33.52 1.58 -26.55
N LYS A 399 -34.53 1.05 -27.26
CA LYS A 399 -35.20 -0.20 -26.89
C LYS A 399 -34.36 -1.46 -27.22
N ALA A 400 -33.31 -1.33 -28.02
CA ALA A 400 -32.26 -2.34 -28.18
C ALA A 400 -31.06 -2.12 -27.23
N VAL A 401 -30.79 -0.87 -26.80
CA VAL A 401 -29.73 -0.52 -25.82
C VAL A 401 -30.05 -1.02 -24.39
N ASN A 402 -31.30 -1.36 -24.10
CA ASN A 402 -31.79 -1.72 -22.75
C ASN A 402 -32.17 -3.20 -22.58
N VAL A 403 -31.51 -4.12 -23.31
CA VAL A 403 -31.63 -5.57 -23.07
C VAL A 403 -30.24 -6.14 -22.79
N VAL A 404 -30.13 -6.93 -21.71
CA VAL A 404 -28.88 -7.39 -21.06
C VAL A 404 -28.05 -6.25 -20.46
N ALA A 405 -28.33 -5.95 -19.19
CA ALA A 405 -27.36 -5.25 -18.34
C ALA A 405 -26.13 -6.15 -18.10
N GLY A 406 -24.95 -5.55 -18.04
CA GLY A 406 -23.66 -6.25 -17.82
C GLY A 406 -22.48 -5.43 -18.36
N ASP A 407 -22.66 -4.77 -19.51
CA ASP A 407 -21.61 -4.00 -20.19
C ASP A 407 -21.40 -2.56 -19.66
N ALA A 408 -22.25 -2.06 -18.74
CA ALA A 408 -22.27 -0.65 -18.38
C ALA A 408 -20.93 -0.14 -17.83
N LYS A 409 -20.20 -0.97 -17.07
CA LYS A 409 -18.84 -0.65 -16.62
C LYS A 409 -17.82 -0.75 -17.75
N GLU A 410 -17.96 -1.74 -18.65
CA GLU A 410 -17.12 -1.85 -19.84
C GLU A 410 -17.23 -0.61 -20.75
N ARG A 411 -18.46 -0.15 -21.04
CA ARG A 411 -18.69 1.08 -21.82
C ARG A 411 -18.06 2.32 -21.16
N GLN A 412 -18.03 2.37 -19.83
CA GLN A 412 -17.34 3.44 -19.10
C GLN A 412 -15.81 3.30 -19.22
N MET A 413 -15.23 2.11 -19.04
CA MET A 413 -13.78 1.92 -19.13
C MET A 413 -13.23 2.16 -20.55
N LYS A 414 -14.01 1.82 -21.59
CA LYS A 414 -13.68 2.12 -23.00
C LYS A 414 -13.46 3.62 -23.28
N GLN A 415 -14.07 4.52 -22.50
CA GLN A 415 -13.85 5.97 -22.62
C GLN A 415 -12.45 6.43 -22.15
N PHE A 416 -11.74 5.56 -21.42
CA PHE A 416 -10.39 5.81 -20.88
C PHE A 416 -9.35 4.82 -21.44
N THR A 417 -9.75 3.97 -22.41
CA THR A 417 -8.85 3.02 -23.07
C THR A 417 -8.32 3.64 -24.36
N ILE A 418 -7.01 3.61 -24.57
CA ILE A 418 -6.37 4.06 -25.82
C ILE A 418 -5.95 2.83 -26.61
N GLU A 419 -6.61 2.56 -27.74
CA GLU A 419 -6.15 1.55 -28.70
C GLU A 419 -4.97 2.12 -29.49
N GLN A 420 -3.86 1.37 -29.55
CA GLN A 420 -2.65 1.73 -30.30
C GLN A 420 -2.44 0.75 -31.45
N THR A 421 -2.21 1.26 -32.66
CA THR A 421 -2.08 0.46 -33.88
C THR A 421 -0.77 0.75 -34.62
N ASN A 422 -0.46 -0.04 -35.65
CA ASN A 422 0.69 0.19 -36.53
C ASN A 422 0.57 1.44 -37.44
N LYS A 423 -0.47 2.26 -37.27
CA LYS A 423 -0.66 3.55 -37.96
C LYS A 423 -0.34 4.74 -37.07
N ASP A 424 -0.24 4.53 -35.77
CA ASP A 424 -0.12 5.60 -34.77
C ASP A 424 1.36 5.93 -34.53
N PRO A 425 1.78 7.19 -34.72
CA PRO A 425 3.17 7.59 -34.53
C PRO A 425 3.50 7.69 -33.04
N LEU A 426 4.73 7.32 -32.66
CA LEU A 426 5.27 7.65 -31.34
C LEU A 426 5.28 9.17 -31.14
N THR A 427 4.74 9.64 -30.02
CA THR A 427 4.76 11.06 -29.63
C THR A 427 5.33 11.25 -28.23
N THR A 428 5.63 12.51 -27.88
CA THR A 428 5.63 12.94 -26.47
C THR A 428 4.23 12.84 -25.86
N TYR A 429 4.15 12.98 -24.53
CA TYR A 429 2.89 13.14 -23.80
C TYR A 429 2.04 14.32 -24.32
N PHE A 430 2.71 15.37 -24.83
CA PHE A 430 2.07 16.53 -25.46
C PHE A 430 1.85 16.39 -26.99
N GLY A 431 1.92 15.18 -27.54
CA GLY A 431 1.54 14.89 -28.93
C GLY A 431 2.57 15.26 -30.01
N VAL A 432 3.79 15.64 -29.64
CA VAL A 432 4.87 15.94 -30.59
C VAL A 432 5.45 14.65 -31.14
N LYS A 433 5.35 14.42 -32.46
CA LYS A 433 5.85 13.18 -33.11
C LYS A 433 7.36 13.06 -32.97
N ILE A 434 7.82 11.86 -32.59
CA ILE A 434 9.23 11.53 -32.35
C ILE A 434 9.85 10.84 -33.57
N ALA A 435 11.02 11.33 -34.01
CA ALA A 435 11.73 10.80 -35.18
C ALA A 435 12.84 9.77 -34.84
N ASN A 436 13.33 9.75 -33.60
CA ASN A 436 14.35 8.83 -33.09
C ASN A 436 14.14 8.67 -31.58
N THR A 437 14.19 7.45 -31.07
CA THR A 437 14.15 7.19 -29.61
C THR A 437 15.26 6.27 -29.10
N ASP A 438 16.15 5.83 -30.00
CA ASP A 438 17.34 5.02 -29.69
C ASP A 438 18.54 5.88 -29.25
N ASN A 439 18.47 7.18 -29.56
CA ASN A 439 19.53 8.15 -29.29
C ASN A 439 18.93 9.37 -28.59
N ALA A 440 19.51 9.79 -27.47
CA ALA A 440 19.31 11.14 -26.96
C ALA A 440 20.00 12.18 -27.87
N LEU A 441 19.64 13.45 -27.74
CA LEU A 441 20.32 14.56 -28.40
C LEU A 441 21.69 14.80 -27.75
N HIS A 442 22.74 14.80 -28.57
CA HIS A 442 24.13 14.98 -28.16
C HIS A 442 24.76 16.18 -28.88
N ALA A 443 25.74 16.82 -28.24
CA ALA A 443 26.57 17.86 -28.85
C ALA A 443 27.56 17.26 -29.89
N GLY A 444 27.01 16.76 -30.99
CA GLY A 444 27.70 15.92 -31.98
C GLY A 444 27.69 14.43 -31.61
N ALA A 445 27.93 13.56 -32.60
CA ALA A 445 27.73 12.10 -32.49
C ALA A 445 28.60 11.34 -31.46
N ARG A 446 29.52 12.04 -30.77
CA ARG A 446 30.30 11.54 -29.61
C ARG A 446 30.42 12.59 -28.49
N GLY A 447 29.52 13.57 -28.47
CA GLY A 447 29.47 14.62 -27.45
C GLY A 447 28.60 14.24 -26.25
N PRO A 448 28.57 15.08 -25.20
CA PRO A 448 27.65 14.91 -24.08
C PRO A 448 26.20 15.08 -24.51
N THR A 449 25.27 14.44 -23.78
CA THR A 449 23.83 14.67 -23.89
C THR A 449 23.50 16.09 -23.44
N VAL A 450 22.57 16.76 -24.14
CA VAL A 450 22.22 18.18 -23.89
C VAL A 450 20.86 18.34 -23.22
N LEU A 451 20.70 19.40 -22.42
CA LEU A 451 19.56 19.59 -21.52
C LEU A 451 18.27 20.06 -22.24
N ASP A 452 18.40 20.60 -23.44
CA ASP A 452 17.30 20.97 -24.32
C ASP A 452 16.60 19.76 -24.97
N ASP A 453 17.13 18.54 -24.79
CA ASP A 453 16.41 17.29 -25.11
C ASP A 453 15.19 17.11 -24.20
N PHE A 454 14.04 17.56 -24.69
CA PHE A 454 12.76 17.44 -23.99
C PHE A 454 12.18 16.02 -24.04
N HIS A 455 12.44 15.25 -25.10
CA HIS A 455 11.91 13.88 -25.22
C HIS A 455 12.61 12.93 -24.26
N ASN A 456 13.95 12.95 -24.22
CA ASN A 456 14.74 12.15 -23.29
C ASN A 456 14.35 12.47 -21.84
N ARG A 457 14.23 13.76 -21.49
CA ARG A 457 13.79 14.18 -20.15
C ARG A 457 12.36 13.74 -19.82
N GLU A 458 11.40 13.93 -20.73
CA GLU A 458 10.00 13.52 -20.49
C GLU A 458 9.89 12.00 -20.29
N LYS A 459 10.54 11.22 -21.15
CA LYS A 459 10.56 9.75 -21.11
C LYS A 459 11.18 9.21 -19.81
N ILE A 460 12.30 9.78 -19.37
CA ILE A 460 12.94 9.40 -18.09
C ILE A 460 12.11 9.88 -16.89
N GLN A 461 11.62 11.12 -16.91
CA GLN A 461 10.83 11.68 -15.80
C GLN A 461 9.52 10.92 -15.57
N HIS A 462 8.87 10.42 -16.63
CA HIS A 462 7.70 9.57 -16.47
C HIS A 462 8.07 8.19 -15.89
N PHE A 463 9.15 7.57 -16.37
CA PHE A 463 9.66 6.29 -15.85
C PHE A 463 10.01 6.37 -14.35
N ASP A 464 10.74 7.41 -13.94
CA ASP A 464 11.14 7.68 -12.56
C ASP A 464 9.94 7.91 -11.61
N HIS A 465 8.72 8.07 -12.14
CA HIS A 465 7.50 8.36 -11.39
C HIS A 465 6.37 7.35 -11.63
N GLU A 466 6.63 6.20 -12.28
CA GLU A 466 5.63 5.13 -12.49
C GLU A 466 5.19 4.42 -11.19
N ARG A 467 5.87 4.62 -10.07
CA ARG A 467 5.65 3.84 -8.83
C ARG A 467 4.90 4.67 -7.79
N ILE A 468 3.63 4.34 -7.58
CA ILE A 468 2.85 4.74 -6.39
C ILE A 468 3.14 3.81 -5.21
N PRO A 469 2.82 4.20 -3.96
CA PRO A 469 2.85 3.29 -2.82
C PRO A 469 1.98 2.05 -3.05
N GLU A 470 2.42 0.90 -2.54
CA GLU A 470 1.56 -0.28 -2.47
C GLU A 470 0.53 -0.16 -1.34
N ARG A 471 -0.41 -1.12 -1.27
CA ARG A 471 -1.34 -1.21 -0.13
C ARG A 471 -0.56 -1.78 1.08
N ALA A 472 -0.66 -1.15 2.25
CA ALA A 472 0.11 -1.57 3.44
C ALA A 472 -0.07 -3.07 3.80
N VAL A 473 -1.28 -3.57 3.60
CA VAL A 473 -1.64 -5.00 3.55
C VAL A 473 -2.32 -5.32 2.22
N HIS A 474 -2.35 -6.60 1.83
CA HIS A 474 -2.93 -7.07 0.57
C HIS A 474 -2.27 -6.45 -0.68
N ALA A 475 -0.98 -6.12 -0.61
CA ALA A 475 -0.21 -5.52 -1.71
C ALA A 475 -0.17 -6.44 -2.93
N ARG A 476 0.28 -7.69 -2.74
CA ARG A 476 0.26 -8.73 -3.77
C ARG A 476 -1.18 -9.17 -4.08
N GLY A 477 -1.56 -9.15 -5.35
CA GLY A 477 -2.89 -9.56 -5.79
C GLY A 477 -3.11 -9.57 -7.29
N THR A 478 -4.35 -9.86 -7.69
CA THR A 478 -4.85 -9.90 -9.07
C THR A 478 -6.33 -9.53 -9.07
N ALA A 479 -6.89 -9.09 -10.20
CA ALA A 479 -8.31 -8.78 -10.30
C ALA A 479 -8.88 -9.07 -11.68
N ALA A 480 -10.21 -9.20 -11.75
CA ALA A 480 -10.95 -9.35 -13.01
C ALA A 480 -12.30 -8.63 -12.94
N PHE A 481 -12.84 -8.30 -14.11
CA PHE A 481 -14.21 -7.86 -14.28
C PHE A 481 -15.15 -9.06 -14.38
N GLY A 482 -16.41 -8.81 -14.06
CA GLY A 482 -17.46 -9.80 -14.15
C GLY A 482 -18.84 -9.17 -13.97
N GLU A 483 -19.78 -10.01 -13.58
CA GLU A 483 -21.17 -9.64 -13.38
C GLU A 483 -21.78 -10.42 -12.21
N PHE A 484 -22.78 -9.82 -11.57
CA PHE A 484 -23.57 -10.44 -10.51
C PHE A 484 -25.04 -10.52 -10.93
N LYS A 485 -25.62 -11.72 -10.82
CA LYS A 485 -27.03 -11.99 -11.09
C LYS A 485 -27.73 -12.42 -9.80
N LEU A 486 -28.73 -11.66 -9.37
CA LEU A 486 -29.62 -12.02 -8.28
C LEU A 486 -30.68 -13.01 -8.78
N HIS A 487 -30.87 -14.11 -8.04
CA HIS A 487 -31.86 -15.17 -8.31
C HIS A 487 -32.99 -15.20 -7.27
N THR A 488 -32.63 -15.05 -5.98
CA THR A 488 -33.54 -15.10 -4.83
C THR A 488 -33.59 -13.72 -4.17
N PRO A 489 -34.69 -12.95 -4.32
CA PRO A 489 -34.76 -11.59 -3.79
C PRO A 489 -35.06 -11.57 -2.29
N LEU A 490 -34.38 -10.69 -1.56
CA LEU A 490 -34.58 -10.43 -0.12
C LEU A 490 -35.69 -9.38 0.13
N THR A 491 -36.79 -9.48 -0.62
CA THR A 491 -37.95 -8.59 -0.52
C THR A 491 -38.51 -8.58 0.90
N GLY A 492 -38.74 -7.39 1.46
CA GLY A 492 -39.22 -7.22 2.84
C GLY A 492 -38.12 -7.31 3.91
N ILE A 493 -36.88 -7.64 3.55
CA ILE A 493 -35.71 -7.67 4.44
C ILE A 493 -34.77 -6.49 4.17
N THR A 494 -34.63 -6.07 2.91
CA THR A 494 -33.84 -4.90 2.50
C THR A 494 -34.55 -4.07 1.44
N THR A 495 -34.24 -2.77 1.35
CA THR A 495 -34.64 -1.91 0.21
C THR A 495 -33.62 -1.90 -0.94
N ALA A 496 -32.40 -2.42 -0.70
CA ALA A 496 -31.25 -2.31 -1.59
C ALA A 496 -31.49 -3.06 -2.93
N LYS A 497 -31.51 -2.33 -4.05
CA LYS A 497 -32.03 -2.91 -5.30
C LYS A 497 -31.21 -4.09 -5.84
N ILE A 498 -29.90 -4.13 -5.61
CA ILE A 498 -29.05 -5.29 -5.95
C ILE A 498 -29.47 -6.59 -5.23
N LEU A 499 -30.16 -6.50 -4.09
CA LEU A 499 -30.68 -7.65 -3.33
C LEU A 499 -32.19 -7.86 -3.46
N THR A 500 -32.91 -7.05 -4.26
CA THR A 500 -34.36 -7.21 -4.50
C THR A 500 -34.76 -7.33 -5.97
N ASP A 501 -33.98 -6.83 -6.92
CA ASP A 501 -34.31 -6.76 -8.35
C ASP A 501 -33.62 -7.89 -9.14
N THR A 502 -34.34 -9.00 -9.32
CA THR A 502 -33.87 -10.14 -10.13
C THR A 502 -33.95 -9.89 -11.63
N SER A 503 -34.50 -8.76 -12.11
CA SER A 503 -34.52 -8.48 -13.55
C SER A 503 -33.14 -8.08 -14.06
N LYS A 504 -32.36 -7.35 -13.25
CA LYS A 504 -31.05 -6.80 -13.59
C LYS A 504 -29.91 -7.80 -13.42
N THR A 505 -28.78 -7.43 -14.02
CA THR A 505 -27.46 -8.04 -13.83
C THR A 505 -26.51 -6.88 -13.54
N THR A 506 -25.80 -6.91 -12.43
CA THR A 506 -24.96 -5.78 -11.98
C THR A 506 -23.51 -6.02 -12.40
N PRO A 507 -22.85 -5.08 -13.10
CA PRO A 507 -21.41 -5.19 -13.38
C PRO A 507 -20.61 -5.28 -12.08
N ALA A 508 -19.61 -6.15 -12.06
CA ALA A 508 -18.78 -6.43 -10.89
C ALA A 508 -17.29 -6.31 -11.21
N TYR A 509 -16.48 -6.06 -10.17
CA TYR A 509 -15.02 -6.13 -10.24
C TYR A 509 -14.49 -6.72 -8.94
N VAL A 510 -13.62 -7.74 -9.05
CA VAL A 510 -13.14 -8.49 -7.90
C VAL A 510 -11.63 -8.48 -7.86
N ARG A 511 -11.04 -8.14 -6.71
CA ARG A 511 -9.61 -8.27 -6.45
C ARG A 511 -9.35 -9.34 -5.39
N PHE A 512 -8.53 -10.32 -5.76
CA PHE A 512 -7.94 -11.31 -4.88
C PHE A 512 -6.52 -10.90 -4.48
N SER A 513 -6.07 -11.34 -3.31
CA SER A 513 -4.75 -10.98 -2.78
C SER A 513 -4.32 -11.88 -1.62
N THR A 514 -3.03 -11.95 -1.32
CA THR A 514 -2.51 -12.37 0.01
C THR A 514 -2.73 -11.23 1.02
N VAL A 515 -2.07 -11.20 2.18
CA VAL A 515 -2.13 -10.10 3.17
C VAL A 515 -0.76 -9.54 3.52
N ALA A 516 0.15 -10.40 4.00
CA ALA A 516 1.42 -9.98 4.58
C ALA A 516 2.42 -9.54 3.50
N GLY A 517 2.47 -10.27 2.39
CA GLY A 517 3.45 -10.06 1.33
C GLY A 517 3.30 -8.73 0.58
N SER A 518 4.44 -8.07 0.35
CA SER A 518 4.56 -6.91 -0.56
C SER A 518 4.29 -7.30 -2.01
N ARG A 519 4.06 -6.33 -2.92
CA ARG A 519 3.47 -6.57 -4.26
C ARG A 519 4.23 -7.54 -5.17
N GLY A 520 5.52 -7.76 -4.93
CA GLY A 520 6.39 -8.71 -5.63
C GLY A 520 6.48 -10.12 -5.01
N SER A 521 5.77 -10.39 -3.91
CA SER A 521 5.72 -11.71 -3.28
C SER A 521 4.96 -12.76 -4.12
N ALA A 522 5.06 -14.03 -3.72
CA ALA A 522 4.46 -15.17 -4.41
C ALA A 522 2.99 -15.42 -4.03
N ASP A 523 2.20 -15.94 -4.98
CA ASP A 523 0.76 -16.19 -4.81
C ASP A 523 0.39 -17.39 -3.92
N THR A 524 1.28 -18.39 -3.77
CA THR A 524 0.99 -19.68 -3.11
C THR A 524 1.49 -19.79 -1.66
N VAL A 525 1.89 -18.68 -1.03
CA VAL A 525 2.31 -18.65 0.39
C VAL A 525 1.19 -19.09 1.35
N ARG A 526 1.56 -19.50 2.57
CA ARG A 526 0.61 -19.68 3.68
C ARG A 526 0.21 -18.30 4.21
N ASP A 527 -1.00 -17.88 3.88
CA ASP A 527 -1.54 -16.55 4.24
C ASP A 527 -3.08 -16.58 4.14
N VAL A 528 -3.75 -15.62 4.76
CA VAL A 528 -5.16 -15.34 4.43
C VAL A 528 -5.23 -14.83 2.99
N ARG A 529 -6.32 -15.10 2.28
CA ARG A 529 -6.60 -14.45 0.99
C ARG A 529 -7.69 -13.40 1.13
N GLY A 530 -7.41 -12.18 0.71
CA GLY A 530 -8.42 -11.14 0.54
C GLY A 530 -9.31 -11.44 -0.66
N PHE A 531 -10.61 -11.18 -0.53
CA PHE A 531 -11.65 -11.35 -1.55
C PHE A 531 -12.52 -10.08 -1.53
N ALA A 532 -12.09 -9.06 -2.26
CA ALA A 532 -12.79 -7.78 -2.33
C ALA A 532 -13.63 -7.68 -3.61
N THR A 533 -14.95 -7.64 -3.47
CA THR A 533 -15.90 -7.51 -4.58
C THR A 533 -16.53 -6.12 -4.59
N ARG A 534 -16.47 -5.41 -5.72
CA ARG A 534 -17.24 -4.21 -6.00
C ARG A 534 -18.41 -4.56 -6.93
N PHE A 535 -19.58 -4.04 -6.61
CA PHE A 535 -20.75 -4.01 -7.49
C PHE A 535 -21.03 -2.57 -7.91
N TYR A 536 -21.10 -2.31 -9.22
CA TYR A 536 -21.42 -1.00 -9.76
C TYR A 536 -22.94 -0.89 -9.93
N THR A 537 -23.66 -0.50 -8.86
CA THR A 537 -25.13 -0.46 -8.84
C THR A 537 -25.70 0.87 -9.36
N ASP A 538 -27.01 0.90 -9.63
CA ASP A 538 -27.73 2.12 -10.00
C ASP A 538 -27.84 3.14 -8.84
N GLU A 539 -27.62 2.70 -7.59
CA GLU A 539 -27.77 3.50 -6.36
C GLU A 539 -26.42 3.80 -5.68
N GLY A 540 -25.31 3.49 -6.36
CA GLY A 540 -23.93 3.69 -5.88
C GLY A 540 -23.04 2.45 -6.06
N ASN A 541 -21.77 2.56 -5.71
CA ASN A 541 -20.91 1.37 -5.57
C ASN A 541 -21.17 0.71 -4.22
N TRP A 542 -21.31 -0.62 -4.22
CA TRP A 542 -21.24 -1.43 -3.00
C TRP A 542 -19.95 -2.25 -3.01
N ASP A 543 -19.13 -2.16 -1.95
CA ASP A 543 -17.91 -2.96 -1.81
C ASP A 543 -18.05 -3.99 -0.67
N LEU A 544 -18.13 -5.26 -1.02
CA LEU A 544 -18.02 -6.38 -0.08
C LEU A 544 -16.54 -6.76 0.06
N VAL A 545 -15.85 -6.16 1.04
CA VAL A 545 -14.41 -6.31 1.26
C VAL A 545 -14.12 -7.45 2.26
N GLY A 546 -14.12 -8.68 1.76
CA GLY A 546 -14.00 -9.92 2.55
C GLY A 546 -12.63 -10.60 2.53
N ASN A 547 -12.56 -11.76 3.19
CA ASN A 547 -11.43 -12.70 3.20
C ASN A 547 -11.91 -14.13 2.87
N ASN A 548 -10.99 -15.06 2.57
CA ASN A 548 -11.28 -16.47 2.34
C ASN A 548 -11.47 -17.31 3.62
N ILE A 549 -11.38 -16.67 4.78
CA ILE A 549 -11.55 -17.23 6.12
C ILE A 549 -12.65 -16.41 6.83
N PRO A 550 -13.62 -17.04 7.52
CA PRO A 550 -14.83 -16.37 8.00
C PRO A 550 -14.66 -15.53 9.27
N VAL A 551 -13.43 -15.46 9.80
CA VAL A 551 -13.06 -14.76 11.04
C VAL A 551 -11.78 -13.96 10.83
N PHE A 552 -11.47 -13.05 11.76
CA PHE A 552 -10.23 -12.31 11.81
C PHE A 552 -9.39 -12.64 13.05
N PHE A 553 -8.13 -12.19 13.07
CA PHE A 553 -7.18 -12.43 14.16
C PHE A 553 -7.50 -11.67 15.46
N ILE A 554 -8.21 -10.54 15.37
CA ILE A 554 -8.36 -9.54 16.43
C ILE A 554 -9.80 -9.03 16.47
N GLN A 555 -10.22 -8.56 17.64
CA GLN A 555 -11.59 -8.09 17.89
C GLN A 555 -11.80 -6.60 17.59
N ASP A 556 -10.83 -5.75 17.93
CA ASP A 556 -10.89 -4.29 17.79
C ASP A 556 -9.80 -3.80 16.83
N ALA A 557 -10.14 -2.85 15.96
CA ALA A 557 -9.23 -2.27 14.99
C ALA A 557 -7.99 -1.58 15.59
N ILE A 558 -8.00 -1.18 16.86
CA ILE A 558 -6.82 -0.62 17.54
C ILE A 558 -5.64 -1.60 17.58
N LYS A 559 -5.91 -2.92 17.54
CA LYS A 559 -4.89 -3.98 17.47
C LYS A 559 -4.41 -4.28 16.04
N PHE A 560 -4.98 -3.64 15.02
CA PHE A 560 -4.65 -3.89 13.61
C PHE A 560 -3.19 -3.55 13.26
N PRO A 561 -2.62 -2.41 13.70
CA PRO A 561 -1.20 -2.12 13.48
C PRO A 561 -0.29 -3.15 14.17
N ASP A 562 -0.60 -3.55 15.41
CA ASP A 562 0.19 -4.53 16.16
C ASP A 562 0.19 -5.90 15.47
N LEU A 563 -0.98 -6.38 15.04
CA LEU A 563 -1.12 -7.60 14.25
C LEU A 563 -0.31 -7.52 12.95
N VAL A 564 -0.46 -6.42 12.21
CA VAL A 564 0.21 -6.25 10.91
C VAL A 564 1.73 -6.15 11.08
N HIS A 565 2.23 -5.47 12.11
CA HIS A 565 3.66 -5.47 12.42
C HIS A 565 4.18 -6.85 12.83
N ALA A 566 3.37 -7.66 13.54
CA ALA A 566 3.74 -9.00 13.94
C ALA A 566 3.84 -10.00 12.77
N ILE A 567 2.94 -9.91 11.77
CA ILE A 567 2.95 -10.81 10.59
C ILE A 567 3.72 -10.24 9.37
N LYS A 568 4.33 -9.07 9.50
CA LYS A 568 5.19 -8.45 8.48
C LYS A 568 6.65 -8.88 8.67
N PRO A 569 7.49 -8.76 7.63
CA PRO A 569 8.93 -8.98 7.76
C PRO A 569 9.50 -8.07 8.85
N GLU A 570 10.41 -8.58 9.67
CA GLU A 570 10.77 -7.93 10.92
C GLU A 570 11.52 -6.61 10.72
N PRO A 571 11.25 -5.56 11.52
CA PRO A 571 11.69 -4.19 11.22
C PRO A 571 13.20 -3.97 11.34
N HIS A 572 13.97 -4.99 11.75
CA HIS A 572 15.42 -4.94 11.90
C HIS A 572 16.19 -5.51 10.70
N ASN A 573 15.52 -6.28 9.82
CA ASN A 573 16.15 -7.00 8.70
C ASN A 573 15.26 -7.16 7.44
N GLU A 574 13.97 -6.85 7.52
CA GLU A 574 12.93 -7.09 6.51
C GLU A 574 12.79 -8.58 6.08
N ILE A 575 12.91 -9.50 7.05
CA ILE A 575 12.77 -10.96 6.88
C ILE A 575 11.75 -11.51 7.90
N PRO A 576 10.89 -12.49 7.56
CA PRO A 576 10.72 -13.14 6.27
C PRO A 576 9.67 -12.45 5.38
N GLN A 577 9.82 -12.58 4.06
CA GLN A 577 8.84 -12.03 3.11
C GLN A 577 7.65 -12.98 2.92
N ALA A 578 6.45 -12.51 3.26
CA ALA A 578 5.17 -13.19 3.04
C ALA A 578 5.03 -14.58 3.73
N GLN A 579 5.54 -14.70 4.96
CA GLN A 579 5.49 -15.92 5.78
C GLN A 579 5.26 -15.53 7.24
N THR A 580 4.46 -16.30 7.98
CA THR A 580 4.32 -16.16 9.45
C THR A 580 5.35 -16.98 10.25
N ALA A 581 6.23 -17.72 9.57
CA ALA A 581 7.23 -18.61 10.16
C ALA A 581 8.43 -17.82 10.75
N HIS A 582 8.17 -17.02 11.79
CA HIS A 582 9.17 -16.26 12.56
C HIS A 582 8.60 -15.85 13.93
N ASP A 583 9.47 -15.44 14.85
CA ASP A 583 9.15 -15.22 16.27
C ASP A 583 8.04 -14.18 16.51
N ASN A 584 8.10 -12.98 15.91
CA ASN A 584 7.13 -11.92 16.20
C ASN A 584 5.67 -12.30 15.88
N ALA A 585 5.43 -13.07 14.82
CA ALA A 585 4.09 -13.52 14.46
C ALA A 585 3.51 -14.48 15.52
N TRP A 586 4.32 -15.47 15.93
CA TRP A 586 3.91 -16.50 16.88
C TRP A 586 3.91 -16.04 18.35
N ASP A 587 4.72 -15.04 18.70
CA ASP A 587 4.61 -14.32 19.98
C ASP A 587 3.25 -13.59 20.06
N PHE A 588 2.92 -12.77 19.06
CA PHE A 588 1.64 -12.08 19.01
C PHE A 588 0.46 -13.06 19.03
N PHE A 589 0.52 -14.15 18.26
CA PHE A 589 -0.53 -15.17 18.26
C PHE A 589 -0.66 -15.89 19.62
N SER A 590 0.44 -16.31 20.25
CA SER A 590 0.36 -17.02 21.54
C SER A 590 -0.13 -16.12 22.68
N LEU A 591 0.36 -14.87 22.76
CA LEU A 591 0.01 -13.92 23.81
C LEU A 591 -1.36 -13.27 23.60
N HIS A 592 -1.74 -12.91 22.37
CA HIS A 592 -3.02 -12.26 22.10
C HIS A 592 -4.15 -13.28 21.90
N LYS A 593 -4.81 -13.64 23.00
CA LYS A 593 -5.87 -14.66 23.06
C LYS A 593 -6.95 -14.62 21.95
N PRO A 594 -7.45 -13.46 21.47
CA PRO A 594 -8.41 -13.39 20.35
C PRO A 594 -7.98 -14.16 19.09
N THR A 595 -6.68 -14.30 18.84
CA THR A 595 -6.16 -15.00 17.65
C THR A 595 -6.40 -16.52 17.68
N THR A 596 -6.72 -17.12 18.84
CA THR A 596 -6.74 -18.58 19.07
C THR A 596 -7.55 -19.37 18.02
N HIS A 597 -8.70 -18.85 17.61
CA HIS A 597 -9.52 -19.45 16.54
C HIS A 597 -8.88 -19.28 15.16
N MET A 598 -8.36 -18.08 14.86
CA MET A 598 -7.72 -17.77 13.58
C MET A 598 -6.44 -18.57 13.33
N GLN A 599 -5.70 -18.94 14.39
CA GLN A 599 -4.54 -19.84 14.31
C GLN A 599 -4.88 -21.19 13.68
N GLN A 600 -6.08 -21.73 13.92
CA GLN A 600 -6.51 -23.01 13.34
C GLN A 600 -6.75 -22.87 11.82
N TRP A 601 -7.31 -21.74 11.39
CA TRP A 601 -7.54 -21.47 9.97
C TRP A 601 -6.22 -21.23 9.22
N ILE A 602 -5.25 -20.50 9.78
CA ILE A 602 -3.99 -20.18 9.10
C ILE A 602 -3.04 -21.40 8.99
N THR A 603 -3.10 -22.34 9.94
CA THR A 603 -2.35 -23.60 9.90
C THR A 603 -3.04 -24.67 9.04
N SER A 604 -4.36 -24.60 8.86
CA SER A 604 -5.07 -25.47 7.90
C SER A 604 -4.74 -25.15 6.43
N ASP A 605 -5.10 -26.04 5.52
CA ASP A 605 -4.91 -25.87 4.08
C ASP A 605 -5.78 -24.74 3.48
N ARG A 606 -6.71 -24.16 4.24
CA ARG A 606 -7.46 -22.94 3.87
C ARG A 606 -6.54 -21.76 3.57
N ALA A 607 -5.34 -21.75 4.15
CA ALA A 607 -4.31 -20.73 3.93
C ALA A 607 -3.41 -20.99 2.69
N ILE A 608 -3.58 -22.13 2.02
CA ILE A 608 -2.87 -22.48 0.77
C ILE A 608 -3.86 -23.01 -0.29
N PRO A 609 -4.87 -22.20 -0.71
CA PRO A 609 -5.83 -22.63 -1.73
C PRO A 609 -5.15 -22.99 -3.04
N ARG A 610 -5.74 -23.90 -3.83
CA ARG A 610 -5.25 -24.33 -5.15
C ARG A 610 -5.46 -23.25 -6.22
N SER A 611 -6.49 -22.44 -6.04
CA SER A 611 -6.82 -21.31 -6.89
C SER A 611 -7.75 -20.37 -6.14
N TYR A 612 -7.75 -19.09 -6.47
CA TYR A 612 -8.82 -18.17 -6.06
C TYR A 612 -10.20 -18.69 -6.48
N ARG A 613 -10.28 -19.39 -7.63
CA ARG A 613 -11.52 -20.03 -8.16
C ARG A 613 -12.05 -21.19 -7.30
N MET A 614 -11.24 -21.67 -6.34
CA MET A 614 -11.53 -22.85 -5.50
C MET A 614 -11.43 -22.54 -4.00
N MET A 615 -11.74 -21.31 -3.60
CA MET A 615 -11.84 -20.92 -2.18
C MET A 615 -13.19 -20.23 -1.90
N GLN A 616 -13.66 -20.35 -0.66
CA GLN A 616 -14.77 -19.53 -0.16
C GLN A 616 -14.33 -18.07 0.01
N GLY A 617 -15.29 -17.18 0.18
CA GLY A 617 -15.11 -15.80 0.64
C GLY A 617 -16.13 -15.45 1.71
N PHE A 618 -15.83 -14.48 2.55
CA PHE A 618 -16.67 -14.11 3.69
C PHE A 618 -16.53 -12.62 4.00
N GLY A 619 -17.65 -11.96 4.32
CA GLY A 619 -17.63 -10.57 4.81
C GLY A 619 -17.02 -10.40 6.20
N VAL A 620 -16.80 -11.51 6.92
CA VAL A 620 -16.33 -11.63 8.32
C VAL A 620 -17.28 -11.00 9.35
N HIS A 621 -17.55 -9.71 9.21
CA HIS A 621 -18.39 -8.92 10.09
C HIS A 621 -19.87 -9.23 9.91
N THR A 622 -20.65 -8.94 10.95
CA THR A 622 -22.10 -8.81 10.84
C THR A 622 -22.44 -7.39 10.34
N PHE A 623 -23.30 -7.29 9.34
CA PHE A 623 -23.88 -6.04 8.84
C PHE A 623 -25.39 -6.01 9.14
N ARG A 624 -26.09 -4.93 8.77
CA ARG A 624 -27.55 -4.84 8.81
C ARG A 624 -28.14 -4.73 7.40
N LEU A 625 -29.29 -5.36 7.21
CA LEU A 625 -30.25 -5.12 6.14
C LEU A 625 -31.47 -4.41 6.73
N ILE A 626 -31.92 -3.34 6.08
CA ILE A 626 -33.00 -2.45 6.53
C ILE A 626 -34.12 -2.46 5.49
N ASN A 627 -35.34 -2.83 5.90
CA ASN A 627 -36.51 -2.90 5.02
C ASN A 627 -37.26 -1.55 4.88
N GLU A 628 -38.34 -1.52 4.08
CA GLU A 628 -39.14 -0.30 3.82
C GLU A 628 -39.85 0.25 5.07
N GLU A 629 -40.11 -0.60 6.08
CA GLU A 629 -40.67 -0.21 7.38
C GLU A 629 -39.60 0.32 8.34
N GLY A 630 -38.32 0.19 7.98
CA GLY A 630 -37.16 0.51 8.82
C GLY A 630 -36.75 -0.60 9.78
N LYS A 631 -37.30 -1.83 9.68
CA LYS A 631 -36.85 -2.96 10.51
C LYS A 631 -35.46 -3.43 10.09
N SER A 632 -34.62 -3.67 11.08
CA SER A 632 -33.27 -4.23 11.00
C SER A 632 -33.28 -5.77 11.00
N THR A 633 -32.41 -6.36 10.16
CA THR A 633 -32.04 -7.78 10.14
C THR A 633 -30.53 -7.88 10.04
N PHE A 634 -29.88 -8.61 10.94
CA PHE A 634 -28.44 -8.86 10.90
C PHE A 634 -28.08 -9.83 9.78
N VAL A 635 -26.96 -9.58 9.10
CA VAL A 635 -26.45 -10.42 8.00
C VAL A 635 -24.95 -10.69 8.10
N LYS A 636 -24.53 -11.94 7.86
CA LYS A 636 -23.15 -12.26 7.43
C LYS A 636 -23.17 -12.74 5.98
N TYR A 637 -22.25 -12.20 5.17
CA TYR A 637 -22.12 -12.51 3.74
C TYR A 637 -21.07 -13.61 3.48
N HIS A 638 -21.36 -14.49 2.53
CA HIS A 638 -20.55 -15.65 2.13
C HIS A 638 -20.40 -15.69 0.59
N TRP A 639 -19.33 -16.29 0.10
CA TRP A 639 -19.12 -16.65 -1.30
C TRP A 639 -18.82 -18.16 -1.38
N THR A 640 -19.67 -18.91 -2.09
CA THR A 640 -19.53 -20.37 -2.26
C THR A 640 -19.03 -20.69 -3.67
N PRO A 641 -17.79 -21.18 -3.86
CA PRO A 641 -17.23 -21.45 -5.18
C PRO A 641 -17.92 -22.62 -5.87
N HIS A 642 -18.27 -22.47 -7.14
CA HIS A 642 -18.90 -23.54 -7.93
C HIS A 642 -17.96 -24.73 -8.17
N LEU A 643 -16.64 -24.48 -8.21
CA LEU A 643 -15.61 -25.52 -8.35
C LEU A 643 -15.23 -26.21 -7.01
N GLY A 644 -15.90 -25.89 -5.91
CA GLY A 644 -15.61 -26.41 -4.57
C GLY A 644 -14.39 -25.76 -3.89
N ILE A 645 -14.02 -26.29 -2.73
CA ILE A 645 -13.07 -25.67 -1.79
C ILE A 645 -11.77 -26.49 -1.73
N HIS A 646 -10.78 -26.17 -2.55
CA HIS A 646 -9.62 -27.04 -2.82
C HIS A 646 -8.27 -26.34 -2.60
N SER A 647 -7.26 -27.10 -2.18
CA SER A 647 -5.99 -26.57 -1.67
C SER A 647 -4.74 -27.27 -2.22
N LEU A 648 -3.60 -26.63 -2.04
CA LEU A 648 -2.29 -27.22 -2.24
C LEU A 648 -1.90 -28.03 -0.99
N VAL A 649 -0.94 -28.94 -1.14
CA VAL A 649 -0.18 -29.46 0.03
C VAL A 649 1.04 -28.58 0.27
N TRP A 650 1.60 -28.54 1.49
CA TRP A 650 2.57 -27.49 1.85
C TRP A 650 3.86 -27.49 1.02
N ASP A 651 4.48 -28.65 0.78
CA ASP A 651 5.68 -28.78 -0.06
C ASP A 651 5.41 -28.36 -1.52
N GLU A 652 4.22 -28.63 -2.05
CA GLU A 652 3.78 -28.15 -3.36
C GLU A 652 3.63 -26.62 -3.38
N ALA A 653 2.99 -26.04 -2.36
CA ALA A 653 2.78 -24.60 -2.24
C ALA A 653 4.10 -23.82 -2.16
N LEU A 654 5.07 -24.33 -1.39
CA LEU A 654 6.45 -23.84 -1.32
C LEU A 654 7.17 -23.95 -2.66
N LYS A 655 7.07 -25.12 -3.32
CA LYS A 655 7.70 -25.35 -4.63
C LYS A 655 7.15 -24.41 -5.70
N ILE A 656 5.83 -24.22 -5.77
CA ILE A 656 5.22 -23.28 -6.72
C ILE A 656 5.70 -21.85 -6.46
N ALA A 657 5.83 -21.42 -5.19
CA ALA A 657 6.25 -20.05 -4.86
C ALA A 657 7.63 -19.67 -5.45
N GLY A 658 8.52 -20.64 -5.66
CA GLY A 658 9.80 -20.46 -6.34
C GLY A 658 9.82 -20.80 -7.83
N GLN A 659 8.79 -21.46 -8.36
CA GLN A 659 8.72 -21.95 -9.75
C GLN A 659 7.83 -21.06 -10.64
N ASP A 660 6.70 -20.59 -10.11
CA ASP A 660 5.82 -19.57 -10.71
C ASP A 660 5.19 -18.73 -9.57
N PRO A 661 5.86 -17.66 -9.09
CA PRO A 661 5.30 -16.79 -8.06
C PRO A 661 4.00 -16.09 -8.49
N ASP A 662 3.66 -16.12 -9.79
CA ASP A 662 2.42 -15.61 -10.36
C ASP A 662 1.33 -16.69 -10.56
N PHE A 663 1.47 -17.88 -9.99
CA PHE A 663 0.60 -19.03 -10.27
C PHE A 663 -0.91 -18.76 -10.10
N HIS A 664 -1.37 -18.06 -9.05
CA HIS A 664 -2.81 -17.79 -8.89
C HIS A 664 -3.29 -16.61 -9.76
N ARG A 665 -2.44 -15.62 -10.01
CA ARG A 665 -2.68 -14.58 -11.02
C ARG A 665 -2.86 -15.21 -12.41
N ARG A 666 -2.00 -16.18 -12.75
CA ARG A 666 -2.04 -16.93 -14.02
C ARG A 666 -3.22 -17.89 -14.11
N ASP A 667 -3.51 -18.69 -13.07
CA ASP A 667 -4.66 -19.60 -13.05
C ASP A 667 -5.99 -18.85 -13.21
N LEU A 668 -6.12 -17.64 -12.64
CA LEU A 668 -7.28 -16.76 -12.89
C LEU A 668 -7.31 -16.22 -14.33
N TRP A 669 -6.19 -15.69 -14.82
CA TRP A 669 -6.09 -15.06 -16.13
C TRP A 669 -6.33 -16.06 -17.26
N ASP A 670 -5.59 -17.19 -17.25
CA ASP A 670 -5.70 -18.29 -18.22
C ASP A 670 -7.13 -18.84 -18.25
N ALA A 671 -7.77 -19.02 -17.09
CA ALA A 671 -9.12 -19.58 -16.99
C ALA A 671 -10.16 -18.66 -17.66
N ILE A 672 -10.02 -17.34 -17.51
CA ILE A 672 -10.89 -16.36 -18.17
C ILE A 672 -10.63 -16.32 -19.69
N GLU A 673 -9.38 -16.39 -20.15
CA GLU A 673 -9.06 -16.42 -21.58
C GLU A 673 -9.61 -17.65 -22.31
N VAL A 674 -9.68 -18.82 -21.65
CA VAL A 674 -10.26 -20.05 -22.23
C VAL A 674 -11.77 -20.22 -21.96
N GLY A 675 -12.43 -19.24 -21.34
CA GLY A 675 -13.86 -19.30 -21.03
C GLY A 675 -14.25 -20.20 -19.85
N SER A 676 -13.29 -20.70 -19.06
CA SER A 676 -13.50 -21.44 -17.81
C SER A 676 -13.77 -20.46 -16.66
N TYR A 677 -14.86 -19.69 -16.79
CA TYR A 677 -15.14 -18.53 -15.96
C TYR A 677 -15.26 -18.86 -14.47
N PRO A 678 -14.51 -18.17 -13.58
CA PRO A 678 -14.70 -18.27 -12.14
C PRO A 678 -16.12 -17.89 -11.70
N MET A 679 -16.76 -18.75 -10.90
CA MET A 679 -18.14 -18.54 -10.41
C MET A 679 -18.29 -18.84 -8.91
N TRP A 680 -19.03 -17.96 -8.21
CA TRP A 680 -19.40 -18.14 -6.80
C TRP A 680 -20.84 -17.69 -6.56
N ASP A 681 -21.55 -18.38 -5.67
CA ASP A 681 -22.82 -17.87 -5.14
C ASP A 681 -22.59 -16.95 -3.95
N LEU A 682 -23.24 -15.77 -3.97
CA LEU A 682 -23.43 -14.93 -2.80
C LEU A 682 -24.41 -15.62 -1.86
N GLY A 683 -23.93 -15.96 -0.67
CA GLY A 683 -24.72 -16.52 0.41
C GLY A 683 -24.96 -15.51 1.53
N VAL A 684 -26.11 -15.61 2.19
CA VAL A 684 -26.44 -14.83 3.41
C VAL A 684 -26.83 -15.74 4.57
N GLN A 685 -26.31 -15.45 5.76
CA GLN A 685 -26.90 -15.87 7.03
C GLN A 685 -27.70 -14.70 7.57
N LEU A 686 -28.99 -14.89 7.85
CA LEU A 686 -29.91 -13.84 8.28
C LEU A 686 -30.42 -14.11 9.69
N ILE A 687 -30.27 -13.13 10.58
CA ILE A 687 -30.66 -13.20 12.00
C ILE A 687 -31.52 -11.98 12.31
N LYS A 688 -32.65 -12.16 13.00
CA LYS A 688 -33.50 -11.03 13.39
C LYS A 688 -32.86 -10.25 14.52
N GLU A 689 -33.15 -8.96 14.62
CA GLU A 689 -32.63 -8.13 15.71
C GLU A 689 -33.06 -8.66 17.10
N GLU A 690 -34.29 -9.18 17.22
CA GLU A 690 -34.77 -9.84 18.46
C GLU A 690 -34.07 -11.17 18.83
N ASP A 691 -33.11 -11.64 18.01
CA ASP A 691 -32.34 -12.86 18.22
C ASP A 691 -30.86 -12.61 18.60
N GLU A 692 -30.39 -11.35 18.60
CA GLU A 692 -28.96 -10.97 18.70
C GLU A 692 -28.19 -11.71 19.83
N HIS A 693 -28.73 -11.69 21.04
CA HIS A 693 -28.03 -12.19 22.22
C HIS A 693 -28.21 -13.71 22.45
N LYS A 694 -28.98 -14.43 21.62
CA LYS A 694 -29.38 -15.84 21.82
C LYS A 694 -28.27 -16.87 21.56
N PHE A 695 -27.12 -16.44 21.04
CA PHE A 695 -25.96 -17.29 20.76
C PHE A 695 -25.00 -17.34 21.95
N ASP A 696 -24.25 -18.44 22.12
CA ASP A 696 -23.19 -18.54 23.15
C ASP A 696 -22.07 -17.50 22.94
N PHE A 697 -21.87 -17.08 21.68
CA PHE A 697 -20.92 -16.05 21.24
C PHE A 697 -21.63 -14.72 20.95
N ASP A 698 -20.85 -13.69 20.61
CA ASP A 698 -21.37 -12.39 20.18
C ASP A 698 -21.42 -12.30 18.65
N LEU A 699 -22.48 -11.67 18.10
CA LEU A 699 -22.58 -11.45 16.65
C LEU A 699 -21.64 -10.33 16.18
N LEU A 700 -21.22 -9.44 17.08
CA LEU A 700 -20.33 -8.32 16.80
C LEU A 700 -18.84 -8.69 16.93
N ASP A 701 -18.54 -9.92 17.36
CA ASP A 701 -17.18 -10.43 17.50
C ASP A 701 -16.68 -11.00 16.16
N SER A 702 -15.78 -10.27 15.50
CA SER A 702 -15.15 -10.65 14.24
C SER A 702 -14.21 -11.87 14.33
N THR A 703 -13.91 -12.39 15.52
CA THR A 703 -13.24 -13.68 15.72
C THR A 703 -14.20 -14.88 15.71
N LYS A 704 -15.51 -14.65 15.56
CA LYS A 704 -16.56 -15.68 15.68
C LYS A 704 -17.32 -15.92 14.37
N ILE A 705 -17.42 -17.19 13.96
CA ILE A 705 -18.38 -17.65 12.96
C ILE A 705 -19.78 -17.75 13.58
N ILE A 706 -20.80 -17.68 12.72
CA ILE A 706 -22.10 -18.27 13.00
C ILE A 706 -22.09 -19.67 12.36
N PRO A 707 -22.13 -20.78 13.13
CA PRO A 707 -22.17 -22.12 12.55
C PRO A 707 -23.39 -22.32 11.64
N GLU A 708 -23.20 -22.98 10.50
CA GLU A 708 -24.28 -23.25 9.54
C GLU A 708 -25.38 -24.15 10.09
N GLU A 709 -25.09 -24.94 11.13
CA GLU A 709 -26.08 -25.69 11.91
C GLU A 709 -27.07 -24.81 12.67
N LEU A 710 -26.67 -23.58 13.06
CA LEU A 710 -27.51 -22.65 13.81
C LEU A 710 -28.25 -21.69 12.86
N VAL A 711 -27.56 -21.19 11.83
CA VAL A 711 -28.13 -20.33 10.80
C VAL A 711 -27.58 -20.77 9.44
N PRO A 712 -28.37 -21.44 8.59
CA PRO A 712 -27.89 -21.95 7.31
C PRO A 712 -27.61 -20.80 6.33
N VAL A 713 -26.53 -20.92 5.55
CA VAL A 713 -26.26 -20.00 4.44
C VAL A 713 -27.30 -20.22 3.34
N GLN A 714 -27.99 -19.14 2.94
CA GLN A 714 -28.94 -19.09 1.83
C GLN A 714 -28.27 -18.45 0.62
N ASN A 715 -28.12 -19.19 -0.49
CA ASN A 715 -27.56 -18.66 -1.74
C ASN A 715 -28.63 -17.82 -2.46
N ILE A 716 -28.29 -16.57 -2.81
CA ILE A 716 -29.25 -15.58 -3.35
C ILE A 716 -28.94 -15.07 -4.75
N GLY A 717 -27.69 -15.22 -5.22
CA GLY A 717 -27.28 -14.80 -6.56
C GLY A 717 -25.88 -15.30 -6.88
N THR A 718 -25.50 -15.30 -8.16
CA THR A 718 -24.19 -15.78 -8.62
C THR A 718 -23.35 -14.63 -9.19
N LEU A 719 -22.09 -14.61 -8.81
CA LEU A 719 -21.01 -13.79 -9.37
C LEU A 719 -20.24 -14.62 -10.40
N THR A 720 -20.08 -14.10 -11.61
CA THR A 720 -19.30 -14.70 -12.70
C THR A 720 -18.21 -13.72 -13.12
N LEU A 721 -16.93 -14.14 -13.12
CA LEU A 721 -15.82 -13.33 -13.65
C LEU A 721 -15.54 -13.73 -15.10
N ASN A 722 -15.70 -12.80 -16.03
CA ASN A 722 -15.75 -13.10 -17.46
C ASN A 722 -14.76 -12.28 -18.31
N ARG A 723 -13.99 -11.35 -17.72
CA ARG A 723 -13.10 -10.47 -18.49
C ARG A 723 -11.88 -10.01 -17.69
N ASN A 724 -10.69 -10.27 -18.22
CA ASN A 724 -9.42 -9.79 -17.63
C ASN A 724 -9.28 -8.26 -17.75
N PRO A 725 -8.46 -7.62 -16.89
CA PRO A 725 -8.07 -6.21 -17.04
C PRO A 725 -7.32 -5.94 -18.36
N VAL A 726 -7.45 -4.73 -18.91
CA VAL A 726 -6.67 -4.27 -20.07
C VAL A 726 -5.27 -3.82 -19.64
N ASP A 727 -5.17 -3.14 -18.50
CA ASP A 727 -3.89 -2.78 -17.87
C ASP A 727 -3.94 -3.08 -16.37
N TYR A 728 -2.91 -3.76 -15.87
CA TYR A 728 -2.77 -4.07 -14.45
C TYR A 728 -2.65 -2.80 -13.60
N PHE A 729 -1.98 -1.75 -14.06
CA PHE A 729 -1.70 -0.60 -13.19
C PHE A 729 -2.94 0.27 -12.96
N THR A 730 -3.59 0.74 -14.03
CA THR A 730 -4.77 1.61 -13.97
C THR A 730 -6.03 0.93 -13.46
N GLU A 731 -6.15 -0.40 -13.63
CA GLU A 731 -7.32 -1.15 -13.16
C GLU A 731 -7.05 -1.92 -11.86
N VAL A 732 -5.99 -2.73 -11.77
CA VAL A 732 -5.73 -3.62 -10.60
C VAL A 732 -4.94 -2.94 -9.48
N GLU A 733 -3.96 -2.10 -9.81
CA GLU A 733 -3.18 -1.39 -8.80
C GLU A 733 -3.94 -0.17 -8.27
N GLN A 734 -4.59 0.61 -9.13
CA GLN A 734 -5.31 1.83 -8.73
C GLN A 734 -6.75 1.63 -8.23
N VAL A 735 -7.31 0.41 -8.25
CA VAL A 735 -8.60 0.17 -7.56
C VAL A 735 -8.48 0.39 -6.04
N ALA A 736 -9.46 1.08 -5.48
CA ALA A 736 -9.58 1.41 -4.06
C ALA A 736 -10.95 0.96 -3.53
N PHE A 737 -10.98 -0.16 -2.83
CA PHE A 737 -12.18 -0.66 -2.14
C PHE A 737 -12.29 -0.05 -0.73
N CYS A 738 -13.50 0.15 -0.23
CA CYS A 738 -13.75 0.65 1.12
C CYS A 738 -15.01 0.02 1.74
N THR A 739 -14.93 -0.48 2.97
CA THR A 739 -16.11 -1.05 3.67
C THR A 739 -17.22 -0.02 3.93
N GLN A 740 -16.93 1.29 3.86
CA GLN A 740 -17.97 2.33 3.93
C GLN A 740 -18.85 2.41 2.66
N HIS A 741 -18.43 1.84 1.53
CA HIS A 741 -19.21 1.87 0.30
C HIS A 741 -20.37 0.88 0.39
N ILE A 742 -21.50 1.33 0.94
CA ILE A 742 -22.77 0.62 1.00
C ILE A 742 -23.88 1.42 0.30
N VAL A 743 -24.98 0.76 -0.03
CA VAL A 743 -26.15 1.34 -0.71
C VAL A 743 -27.38 1.40 0.23
N PRO A 744 -28.39 2.24 -0.05
CA PRO A 744 -29.60 2.32 0.78
C PRO A 744 -30.26 0.96 1.00
N GLY A 745 -30.70 0.68 2.23
CA GLY A 745 -31.22 -0.63 2.63
C GLY A 745 -30.17 -1.57 3.24
N MET A 746 -28.92 -1.13 3.33
CA MET A 746 -27.85 -1.73 4.14
C MET A 746 -27.41 -0.75 5.24
N ASP A 747 -26.85 -1.25 6.33
CA ASP A 747 -26.11 -0.45 7.31
C ASP A 747 -25.05 -1.29 8.05
N PHE A 748 -24.26 -0.64 8.90
CA PHE A 748 -23.23 -1.26 9.74
C PHE A 748 -23.80 -1.83 11.05
N THR A 749 -22.92 -2.51 11.78
CA THR A 749 -23.13 -2.89 13.18
C THR A 749 -22.05 -2.28 14.07
N SER A 750 -22.23 -2.40 15.39
CA SER A 750 -21.26 -2.01 16.41
C SER A 750 -20.06 -2.98 16.55
N ASP A 751 -19.72 -3.76 15.51
CA ASP A 751 -18.47 -4.54 15.42
C ASP A 751 -17.25 -3.58 15.44
N PRO A 752 -16.37 -3.64 16.47
CA PRO A 752 -15.34 -2.63 16.65
C PRO A 752 -14.17 -2.75 15.66
N LEU A 753 -13.99 -3.91 15.01
CA LEU A 753 -13.06 -4.03 13.89
C LEU A 753 -13.64 -3.40 12.61
N LEU A 754 -14.93 -3.62 12.32
CA LEU A 754 -15.62 -2.99 11.19
C LEU A 754 -15.60 -1.46 11.31
N ALA A 755 -15.86 -0.93 12.51
CA ALA A 755 -15.86 0.51 12.78
C ALA A 755 -14.52 1.18 12.44
N GLY A 756 -13.38 0.56 12.80
CA GLY A 756 -12.06 1.08 12.44
C GLY A 756 -11.64 0.81 10.99
N ARG A 757 -12.02 -0.33 10.40
CA ARG A 757 -11.85 -0.60 8.96
C ARG A 757 -12.52 0.48 8.11
N ASN A 758 -13.74 0.88 8.49
CA ASN A 758 -14.50 1.93 7.82
C ASN A 758 -13.71 3.25 7.73
N PHE A 759 -13.03 3.68 8.79
CA PHE A 759 -12.12 4.84 8.71
C PHE A 759 -10.91 4.58 7.80
N SER A 760 -10.20 3.48 8.05
CA SER A 760 -8.86 3.23 7.47
C SER A 760 -8.87 3.11 5.94
N TYR A 761 -9.89 2.48 5.35
CA TYR A 761 -9.93 2.29 3.89
C TYR A 761 -10.04 3.60 3.10
N GLN A 762 -10.65 4.64 3.66
CA GLN A 762 -10.74 5.96 3.03
C GLN A 762 -9.41 6.72 3.18
N ASP A 763 -8.86 6.73 4.40
CA ASP A 763 -7.63 7.43 4.76
C ASP A 763 -6.41 6.94 3.96
N THR A 764 -6.22 5.62 3.86
CA THR A 764 -5.04 5.03 3.18
C THR A 764 -4.97 5.33 1.68
N GLN A 765 -6.07 5.76 1.02
CA GLN A 765 -6.00 6.17 -0.38
C GLN A 765 -5.40 7.57 -0.56
N LEU A 766 -5.42 8.43 0.47
CA LEU A 766 -4.97 9.81 0.37
C LEU A 766 -3.47 9.91 0.02
N SER A 767 -2.65 9.04 0.59
CA SER A 767 -1.22 8.89 0.26
C SER A 767 -0.96 7.99 -0.95
N ARG A 768 -1.82 6.99 -1.18
CA ARG A 768 -1.62 5.96 -2.22
C ARG A 768 -2.04 6.41 -3.63
N LEU A 769 -3.10 7.22 -3.72
CA LEU A 769 -3.79 7.62 -4.96
C LEU A 769 -4.21 9.10 -4.99
N GLY A 770 -4.04 9.84 -3.89
CA GLY A 770 -4.49 11.22 -3.77
C GLY A 770 -5.99 11.36 -3.47
N ILE A 771 -6.40 12.58 -3.11
CA ILE A 771 -7.75 12.87 -2.60
C ILE A 771 -8.89 12.61 -3.61
N ASN A 772 -8.62 12.70 -4.91
CA ASN A 772 -9.61 12.46 -5.98
C ASN A 772 -9.57 11.03 -6.53
N PHE A 773 -9.11 10.03 -5.77
CA PHE A 773 -9.00 8.63 -6.22
C PHE A 773 -10.31 8.01 -6.78
N GLY A 774 -11.48 8.57 -6.40
CA GLY A 774 -12.78 8.18 -6.94
C GLY A 774 -13.03 8.59 -8.41
N ASP A 775 -12.27 9.56 -8.93
CA ASP A 775 -12.32 9.94 -10.36
C ASP A 775 -11.57 8.95 -11.26
N ILE A 776 -10.65 8.15 -10.71
CA ILE A 776 -9.88 7.12 -11.44
C ILE A 776 -10.86 6.12 -12.08
N PRO A 777 -10.73 5.79 -13.39
CA PRO A 777 -11.76 5.07 -14.15
C PRO A 777 -12.35 3.83 -13.47
N VAL A 778 -11.52 2.93 -12.92
CA VAL A 778 -11.99 1.71 -12.23
C VAL A 778 -12.79 2.00 -10.96
N ASN A 779 -12.55 3.12 -10.28
CA ASN A 779 -13.23 3.52 -9.05
C ASN A 779 -14.57 4.24 -9.29
N ARG A 780 -14.74 4.89 -10.44
CA ARG A 780 -15.97 5.61 -10.80
C ARG A 780 -17.21 4.70 -10.70
N PRO A 781 -18.34 5.17 -10.14
CA PRO A 781 -19.61 4.46 -10.25
C PRO A 781 -20.17 4.54 -11.68
N VAL A 782 -21.09 3.64 -12.02
CA VAL A 782 -21.85 3.70 -13.30
C VAL A 782 -23.09 4.60 -13.19
N CYS A 783 -23.63 4.78 -11.97
CA CYS A 783 -24.73 5.69 -11.71
C CYS A 783 -24.27 7.17 -11.74
N PRO A 784 -25.20 8.14 -11.92
CA PRO A 784 -24.89 9.56 -11.76
C PRO A 784 -24.42 9.88 -10.32
N PHE A 785 -23.43 10.77 -10.19
CA PHE A 785 -22.97 11.28 -8.91
C PHE A 785 -22.85 12.81 -8.94
N MET A 786 -23.48 13.48 -7.97
CA MET A 786 -23.64 14.94 -7.99
C MET A 786 -23.27 15.55 -6.63
N THR A 787 -22.01 15.95 -6.48
CA THR A 787 -21.43 16.35 -5.19
C THR A 787 -21.04 17.83 -5.12
N ASN A 788 -21.14 18.42 -3.92
CA ASN A 788 -20.63 19.75 -3.61
C ASN A 788 -19.09 19.80 -3.44
N LEU A 789 -18.43 18.64 -3.33
CA LEU A 789 -16.95 18.51 -3.29
C LEU A 789 -16.29 19.18 -4.51
N ARG A 790 -15.10 19.77 -4.29
CA ARG A 790 -14.30 20.53 -5.27
C ARG A 790 -12.80 20.29 -5.07
N ASP A 791 -12.01 20.75 -6.04
CA ASP A 791 -10.57 20.94 -5.96
C ASP A 791 -9.79 19.65 -5.60
N GLY A 792 -8.63 19.78 -4.94
CA GLY A 792 -7.75 18.66 -4.63
C GLY A 792 -6.83 18.23 -5.79
N HIS A 793 -5.81 17.43 -5.48
CA HIS A 793 -4.84 16.93 -6.46
C HIS A 793 -5.51 16.07 -7.54
N MET A 794 -5.11 16.24 -8.81
CA MET A 794 -5.63 15.52 -9.98
C MET A 794 -7.17 15.47 -10.07
N ASN A 795 -7.84 16.60 -9.82
CA ASN A 795 -9.27 16.72 -10.08
C ASN A 795 -9.54 16.74 -11.60
N MET A 796 -10.31 15.77 -12.10
CA MET A 796 -10.57 15.61 -13.54
C MET A 796 -11.95 16.17 -13.98
N MET A 797 -12.76 16.69 -13.04
CA MET A 797 -14.19 16.92 -13.24
C MET A 797 -14.60 18.39 -13.09
N SER A 798 -14.66 19.10 -14.22
CA SER A 798 -15.27 20.44 -14.31
C SER A 798 -16.76 20.42 -13.94
N LYS A 799 -17.14 21.17 -12.89
CA LYS A 799 -18.53 21.26 -12.40
C LYS A 799 -19.11 22.65 -12.64
N THR A 800 -20.17 22.74 -13.45
CA THR A 800 -20.86 24.00 -13.80
C THR A 800 -21.60 24.67 -12.63
N ASN A 801 -21.87 23.93 -11.55
CA ASN A 801 -22.57 24.46 -10.37
C ASN A 801 -21.68 25.45 -9.58
N ARG A 802 -22.05 26.73 -9.70
CA ARG A 802 -21.43 27.91 -9.07
C ARG A 802 -21.70 28.06 -7.56
N THR A 803 -22.44 27.14 -6.95
CA THR A 803 -22.74 27.09 -5.51
C THR A 803 -22.35 25.73 -4.92
N PRO A 804 -21.07 25.54 -4.52
CA PRO A 804 -20.54 24.29 -3.98
C PRO A 804 -20.91 24.05 -2.50
N TYR A 805 -22.16 24.34 -2.12
CA TYR A 805 -22.65 24.22 -0.74
C TYR A 805 -24.15 23.94 -0.71
N HIS A 806 -24.65 23.43 0.41
CA HIS A 806 -26.07 23.17 0.65
C HIS A 806 -26.45 23.68 2.06
N PRO A 807 -27.63 24.32 2.25
CA PRO A 807 -28.55 24.79 1.20
C PRO A 807 -27.97 25.98 0.42
N ASN A 808 -28.40 26.19 -0.82
CA ASN A 808 -27.95 27.31 -1.66
C ASN A 808 -29.12 28.04 -2.32
N ARG A 809 -28.90 29.32 -2.66
CA ARG A 809 -29.89 30.24 -3.25
C ARG A 809 -30.47 29.82 -4.62
N PHE A 810 -29.92 28.79 -5.24
CA PHE A 810 -30.40 28.24 -6.51
C PHE A 810 -31.09 26.88 -6.33
N ASP A 811 -31.21 26.39 -5.09
CA ASP A 811 -31.89 25.15 -4.73
C ASP A 811 -31.34 23.91 -5.49
N THR A 812 -30.03 23.97 -5.80
CA THR A 812 -29.29 22.92 -6.51
C THR A 812 -28.70 21.92 -5.51
N LEU A 813 -28.49 20.66 -5.95
CA LEU A 813 -27.99 19.57 -5.09
C LEU A 813 -28.87 19.42 -3.83
N LYS A 814 -30.17 19.15 -4.04
CA LYS A 814 -31.10 18.83 -2.97
C LYS A 814 -30.75 17.49 -2.32
N THR A 815 -31.06 17.33 -1.05
CA THR A 815 -31.11 16.02 -0.39
C THR A 815 -32.23 15.16 -0.98
N THR A 816 -32.05 13.85 -0.95
CA THR A 816 -33.09 12.88 -1.32
C THR A 816 -33.71 12.31 -0.05
N GLU A 817 -35.04 12.29 0.02
CA GLU A 817 -35.78 11.70 1.13
C GLU A 817 -35.57 10.17 1.21
N PRO A 818 -35.60 9.54 2.39
CA PRO A 818 -35.34 8.11 2.53
C PRO A 818 -36.27 7.23 1.68
N TYR A 819 -37.56 7.55 1.64
CA TYR A 819 -38.56 6.84 0.82
C TYR A 819 -38.39 7.04 -0.71
N LYS A 820 -37.38 7.82 -1.13
CA LYS A 820 -36.98 8.03 -2.53
C LYS A 820 -35.56 7.51 -2.82
N GLY A 821 -35.02 6.64 -1.96
CA GLY A 821 -33.66 6.10 -2.08
C GLY A 821 -32.58 6.98 -1.44
N GLY A 822 -32.93 7.92 -0.56
CA GLY A 822 -31.96 8.62 0.27
C GLY A 822 -31.35 7.70 1.33
N PHE A 823 -30.03 7.60 1.41
CA PHE A 823 -29.40 6.86 2.51
C PHE A 823 -29.74 7.49 3.87
N LYS A 824 -30.11 6.65 4.83
CA LYS A 824 -30.38 7.02 6.22
C LYS A 824 -29.96 5.86 7.11
N SER A 825 -29.05 6.11 8.05
CA SER A 825 -28.65 5.10 9.03
C SER A 825 -29.80 4.63 9.91
N TYR A 826 -29.71 3.37 10.33
CA TYR A 826 -30.58 2.74 11.30
C TYR A 826 -30.47 3.45 12.67
N PRO A 827 -31.59 3.79 13.34
CA PRO A 827 -31.56 4.46 14.64
C PRO A 827 -31.26 3.48 15.79
N GLU A 828 -30.06 2.90 15.79
CA GLU A 828 -29.54 2.02 16.84
C GLU A 828 -29.53 2.72 18.21
N VAL A 829 -30.08 2.05 19.24
CA VAL A 829 -30.20 2.60 20.59
C VAL A 829 -28.89 2.45 21.35
N VAL A 830 -27.97 3.38 21.14
CA VAL A 830 -26.68 3.43 21.84
C VAL A 830 -26.87 3.90 23.29
N SER A 831 -26.51 3.05 24.26
CA SER A 831 -26.55 3.36 25.69
C SER A 831 -25.33 2.75 26.40
N GLY A 832 -24.70 3.51 27.30
CA GLY A 832 -23.47 3.10 28.00
C GLY A 832 -22.62 4.29 28.46
N VAL A 833 -21.44 3.99 29.00
CA VAL A 833 -20.42 5.00 29.34
C VAL A 833 -19.29 4.98 28.30
N LYS A 834 -18.49 6.07 28.23
CA LYS A 834 -17.35 6.15 27.32
C LYS A 834 -16.11 5.53 27.97
N GLU A 835 -15.83 4.28 27.63
CA GLU A 835 -14.72 3.49 28.19
C GLU A 835 -13.95 2.70 27.11
N ARG A 836 -12.97 1.89 27.52
CA ARG A 836 -12.21 0.97 26.67
C ARG A 836 -12.15 -0.40 27.35
N VAL A 837 -13.13 -1.26 27.07
CA VAL A 837 -13.28 -2.58 27.67
C VAL A 837 -13.82 -3.56 26.63
N ASP A 838 -13.39 -4.82 26.65
CA ASP A 838 -14.05 -5.86 25.84
C ASP A 838 -15.34 -6.33 26.56
N ALA A 839 -16.38 -6.60 25.78
CA ALA A 839 -17.64 -7.15 26.28
C ALA A 839 -17.44 -8.55 26.89
N PRO A 840 -18.33 -9.03 27.78
CA PRO A 840 -18.16 -10.34 28.42
C PRO A 840 -18.05 -11.52 27.44
N LYS A 841 -18.85 -11.53 26.36
CA LYS A 841 -18.81 -12.60 25.34
C LYS A 841 -17.54 -12.57 24.48
N PHE A 842 -16.90 -11.42 24.32
CA PHE A 842 -15.62 -11.28 23.62
C PHE A 842 -14.48 -11.96 24.38
N LYS A 843 -14.67 -12.35 25.66
CA LYS A 843 -13.64 -13.01 26.49
C LYS A 843 -13.66 -14.54 26.38
N GLU A 844 -14.47 -15.07 25.47
CA GLU A 844 -14.39 -16.45 24.98
C GLU A 844 -13.43 -16.50 23.76
N TYR A 845 -12.48 -17.43 23.76
CA TYR A 845 -11.42 -17.52 22.75
C TYR A 845 -11.21 -18.94 22.20
N VAL A 846 -11.77 -19.96 22.85
CA VAL A 846 -11.35 -21.37 22.74
C VAL A 846 -12.43 -22.22 22.08
N SER A 847 -13.71 -22.02 22.39
CA SER A 847 -14.78 -22.93 21.93
C SER A 847 -14.87 -23.00 20.40
N GLN A 848 -14.75 -21.88 19.69
CA GLN A 848 -14.78 -21.94 18.23
C GLN A 848 -13.47 -22.48 17.61
N ALA A 849 -12.33 -22.34 18.29
CA ALA A 849 -11.08 -23.00 17.88
C ALA A 849 -11.19 -24.53 18.03
N GLN A 850 -11.75 -25.01 19.15
CA GLN A 850 -12.07 -26.42 19.38
C GLN A 850 -13.07 -26.92 18.33
N LEU A 851 -14.15 -26.18 18.08
CA LEU A 851 -15.13 -26.52 17.04
C LEU A 851 -14.45 -26.71 15.68
N PHE A 852 -13.56 -25.81 15.25
CA PHE A 852 -12.83 -25.95 14.00
C PHE A 852 -11.95 -27.20 13.98
N TYR A 853 -11.03 -27.35 14.95
CA TYR A 853 -10.07 -28.46 14.96
C TYR A 853 -10.76 -29.83 15.07
N ASN A 854 -11.82 -29.93 15.87
CA ASN A 854 -12.63 -31.15 15.98
C ASN A 854 -13.34 -31.52 14.66
N SER A 855 -13.66 -30.53 13.82
CA SER A 855 -14.36 -30.72 12.54
C SER A 855 -13.47 -31.15 11.39
N MET A 856 -12.15 -31.10 11.57
CA MET A 856 -11.18 -31.55 10.56
C MET A 856 -11.18 -33.08 10.46
N SER A 857 -10.97 -33.59 9.24
CA SER A 857 -10.60 -34.99 9.01
C SER A 857 -9.16 -35.25 9.49
N ASP A 858 -8.80 -36.52 9.65
CA ASP A 858 -7.48 -36.88 10.21
C ASP A 858 -6.31 -36.43 9.31
N ILE A 859 -6.53 -36.37 8.00
CA ILE A 859 -5.59 -35.80 7.01
C ILE A 859 -5.41 -34.29 7.23
N GLU A 860 -6.51 -33.54 7.37
CA GLU A 860 -6.47 -32.10 7.64
C GLU A 860 -5.83 -31.79 9.01
N LYS A 861 -6.05 -32.65 10.02
CA LYS A 861 -5.36 -32.58 11.31
C LYS A 861 -3.86 -32.79 11.16
N GLN A 862 -3.43 -33.80 10.38
CA GLN A 862 -2.01 -34.04 10.10
C GLN A 862 -1.37 -32.84 9.39
N HIS A 863 -2.08 -32.21 8.45
CA HIS A 863 -1.59 -31.00 7.76
C HIS A 863 -1.50 -29.79 8.71
N ILE A 864 -2.46 -29.61 9.63
CA ILE A 864 -2.39 -28.58 10.69
C ILE A 864 -1.19 -28.83 11.63
N ILE A 865 -0.97 -30.07 12.07
CA ILE A 865 0.18 -30.46 12.91
C ILE A 865 1.49 -30.16 12.17
N GLY A 866 1.62 -30.58 10.91
CA GLY A 866 2.79 -30.33 10.08
C GLY A 866 3.02 -28.83 9.80
N ALA A 867 1.96 -28.03 9.66
CA ALA A 867 2.05 -26.59 9.54
C ALA A 867 2.58 -25.94 10.82
N TYR A 868 2.05 -26.30 12.00
CA TYR A 868 2.59 -25.85 13.28
C TYR A 868 4.06 -26.24 13.47
N GLN A 869 4.41 -27.50 13.20
CA GLN A 869 5.79 -27.99 13.30
C GLN A 869 6.74 -27.21 12.36
N PHE A 870 6.33 -26.95 11.12
CA PHE A 870 7.11 -26.18 10.16
C PHE A 870 7.26 -24.71 10.58
N GLU A 871 6.15 -24.03 10.88
CA GLU A 871 6.14 -22.60 11.23
C GLU A 871 6.98 -22.33 12.48
N LEU A 872 6.80 -23.13 13.53
CA LEU A 872 7.52 -22.97 14.79
C LEU A 872 8.99 -23.40 14.70
N SER A 873 9.37 -24.27 13.76
CA SER A 873 10.79 -24.62 13.55
C SER A 873 11.63 -23.48 12.93
N HIS A 874 11.01 -22.37 12.55
CA HIS A 874 11.67 -21.14 12.12
C HIS A 874 11.69 -20.05 13.20
N CYS A 875 11.04 -20.26 14.35
CA CYS A 875 11.18 -19.39 15.52
C CYS A 875 12.51 -19.68 16.23
N GLY A 876 13.27 -18.65 16.56
CA GLY A 876 14.54 -18.73 17.28
C GLY A 876 14.43 -18.80 18.79
N GLU A 877 13.29 -18.41 19.38
CA GLU A 877 13.11 -18.31 20.83
C GLU A 877 12.16 -19.37 21.42
N ASP A 878 12.71 -20.26 22.26
CA ASP A 878 11.98 -21.31 23.00
C ASP A 878 10.73 -20.80 23.75
N ILE A 879 10.75 -19.55 24.22
CA ILE A 879 9.61 -18.95 24.95
C ILE A 879 8.41 -18.71 24.05
N VAL A 880 8.63 -18.40 22.76
CA VAL A 880 7.55 -18.24 21.77
C VAL A 880 6.94 -19.61 21.48
N ILE A 881 7.77 -20.60 21.19
CA ILE A 881 7.33 -21.97 20.89
C ILE A 881 6.57 -22.57 22.09
N GLN A 882 7.09 -22.42 23.32
CA GLN A 882 6.40 -22.85 24.54
C GLN A 882 5.06 -22.13 24.73
N SER A 883 4.98 -20.82 24.46
CA SER A 883 3.73 -20.05 24.55
C SER A 883 2.69 -20.51 23.50
N VAL A 884 3.13 -20.96 22.32
CA VAL A 884 2.25 -21.58 21.32
C VAL A 884 1.80 -23.00 21.75
N LEU A 885 2.69 -23.82 22.34
CA LEU A 885 2.30 -25.11 22.90
C LEU A 885 1.25 -24.95 24.02
N ASP A 886 1.44 -23.98 24.91
CA ASP A 886 0.47 -23.62 25.95
C ASP A 886 -0.88 -23.17 25.37
N ARG A 887 -0.85 -22.39 24.29
CA ARG A 887 -2.02 -21.88 23.53
C ARG A 887 -2.80 -22.99 22.85
N ILE A 888 -2.15 -23.90 22.11
CA ILE A 888 -2.83 -24.99 21.40
C ILE A 888 -3.31 -26.09 22.34
N ASN A 889 -2.68 -26.26 23.51
CA ASN A 889 -3.21 -27.10 24.59
C ASN A 889 -4.45 -26.50 25.29
N GLU A 890 -4.82 -25.23 25.07
CA GLU A 890 -6.18 -24.73 25.40
C GLU A 890 -7.24 -25.30 24.43
N ILE A 891 -6.84 -25.73 23.23
CA ILE A 891 -7.71 -26.23 22.17
C ILE A 891 -7.78 -27.76 22.24
N ASP A 892 -6.66 -28.45 22.06
CA ASP A 892 -6.60 -29.91 22.04
C ASP A 892 -5.23 -30.45 22.49
N HIS A 893 -5.25 -31.51 23.30
CA HIS A 893 -4.02 -32.07 23.86
C HIS A 893 -3.26 -32.97 22.88
N GLU A 894 -3.96 -33.71 21.99
CA GLU A 894 -3.30 -34.54 20.98
C GLU A 894 -2.60 -33.67 19.93
N LEU A 895 -3.23 -32.54 19.56
CA LEU A 895 -2.58 -31.47 18.78
C LEU A 895 -1.29 -30.97 19.47
N ALA A 896 -1.39 -30.57 20.74
CA ALA A 896 -0.25 -30.03 21.49
C ALA A 896 0.91 -31.04 21.63
N THR A 897 0.61 -32.30 21.98
CA THR A 897 1.62 -33.35 22.06
C THR A 897 2.23 -33.68 20.70
N SER A 898 1.45 -33.68 19.62
CA SER A 898 1.95 -33.98 18.27
C SER A 898 2.89 -32.90 17.75
N VAL A 899 2.58 -31.63 18.00
CA VAL A 899 3.48 -30.51 17.63
C VAL A 899 4.77 -30.54 18.47
N ALA A 900 4.68 -30.86 19.76
CA ALA A 900 5.84 -30.92 20.65
C ALA A 900 6.86 -32.02 20.33
N VAL A 901 6.53 -33.01 19.48
CA VAL A 901 7.50 -34.04 19.00
C VAL A 901 8.72 -33.39 18.32
N THR A 902 8.53 -32.26 17.63
CA THR A 902 9.61 -31.49 16.99
C THR A 902 10.48 -30.72 18.01
N PHE A 903 9.99 -30.50 19.23
CA PHE A 903 10.61 -29.65 20.25
C PHE A 903 10.77 -30.41 21.60
N PRO A 904 11.50 -31.53 21.64
CA PRO A 904 11.52 -32.47 22.78
C PRO A 904 12.19 -31.93 24.06
N HIS A 905 12.73 -30.71 24.03
CA HIS A 905 13.24 -29.98 25.18
C HIS A 905 12.18 -29.10 25.87
N LEU A 906 11.06 -28.81 25.19
CA LEU A 906 9.93 -28.04 25.71
C LEU A 906 8.92 -28.95 26.43
N LYS A 907 7.93 -28.35 27.11
CA LYS A 907 6.95 -29.09 27.92
C LYS A 907 5.55 -28.92 27.38
N VAL A 908 4.84 -30.01 27.15
CA VAL A 908 3.39 -29.97 26.96
C VAL A 908 2.73 -29.81 28.34
N PRO A 909 1.82 -28.84 28.56
CA PRO A 909 1.08 -28.75 29.81
C PRO A 909 0.05 -29.88 29.93
N GLU A 910 -0.46 -30.10 31.16
CA GLU A 910 -1.55 -31.04 31.42
C GLU A 910 -2.77 -30.79 30.51
N ALA A 911 -3.45 -31.86 30.12
CA ALA A 911 -4.61 -31.82 29.22
C ALA A 911 -5.74 -30.93 29.76
N ARG A 912 -6.35 -30.13 28.87
CA ARG A 912 -7.49 -29.26 29.20
C ARG A 912 -8.79 -29.75 28.55
N PRO A 913 -9.97 -29.34 29.04
CA PRO A 913 -11.25 -29.79 28.48
C PRO A 913 -11.48 -29.34 27.04
N ASN A 914 -11.49 -30.29 26.10
CA ASN A 914 -12.04 -30.13 24.75
C ASN A 914 -13.53 -30.53 24.76
N HIS A 915 -14.42 -29.66 24.27
CA HIS A 915 -15.87 -29.91 24.30
C HIS A 915 -16.37 -30.90 23.22
N GLY A 916 -15.51 -31.38 22.32
CA GLY A 916 -15.80 -32.45 21.34
C GLY A 916 -16.80 -32.13 20.21
N LYS A 917 -17.61 -31.06 20.34
CA LYS A 917 -18.54 -30.58 19.29
C LYS A 917 -17.81 -30.40 17.95
N LYS A 918 -18.48 -30.77 16.85
CA LYS A 918 -18.06 -30.63 15.45
C LYS A 918 -19.12 -29.86 14.66
N SER A 919 -18.72 -29.25 13.55
CA SER A 919 -19.59 -28.73 12.48
C SER A 919 -19.34 -29.54 11.20
N ALA A 920 -20.40 -29.83 10.46
CA ALA A 920 -20.36 -30.62 9.23
C ALA A 920 -19.86 -29.81 8.02
N PHE A 921 -19.62 -28.51 8.14
CA PHE A 921 -19.37 -27.60 7.00
C PHE A 921 -17.94 -27.03 6.92
N LEU A 922 -17.07 -27.33 7.89
CA LEU A 922 -15.74 -26.70 7.99
C LEU A 922 -14.63 -27.45 7.22
N SER A 923 -14.68 -28.78 7.18
CA SER A 923 -13.71 -29.62 6.46
C SER A 923 -13.81 -29.43 4.93
N GLN A 924 -12.66 -29.38 4.25
CA GLN A 924 -12.52 -29.41 2.79
C GLN A 924 -12.57 -30.85 2.23
N ILE A 925 -12.23 -31.86 3.03
CA ILE A 925 -12.21 -33.27 2.59
C ILE A 925 -13.56 -33.96 2.84
N THR A 926 -14.18 -33.69 3.99
CA THR A 926 -15.39 -34.38 4.48
C THR A 926 -16.61 -33.45 4.64
N GLY A 927 -16.46 -32.18 4.27
CA GLY A 927 -17.49 -31.15 4.47
C GLY A 927 -18.76 -31.36 3.63
N LYS A 928 -19.91 -31.20 4.30
CA LYS A 928 -21.22 -31.07 3.66
C LYS A 928 -21.24 -29.81 2.78
N LYS A 929 -21.86 -29.91 1.60
CA LYS A 929 -21.82 -28.92 0.49
C LYS A 929 -20.48 -28.82 -0.28
N GLN A 930 -19.45 -29.61 0.03
CA GLN A 930 -18.24 -29.63 -0.80
C GLN A 930 -18.55 -30.17 -2.21
N VAL A 931 -17.92 -29.56 -3.23
CA VAL A 931 -18.04 -29.97 -4.64
C VAL A 931 -16.74 -30.61 -5.11
N PHE A 932 -16.86 -31.81 -5.69
CA PHE A 932 -15.77 -32.58 -6.28
C PHE A 932 -15.99 -32.69 -7.78
N THR A 933 -15.20 -31.96 -8.58
CA THR A 933 -15.29 -31.92 -10.04
C THR A 933 -13.91 -31.83 -10.68
N ALA A 934 -13.79 -32.39 -11.88
CA ALA A 934 -12.62 -32.23 -12.75
C ALA A 934 -12.66 -30.92 -13.56
N GLU A 935 -13.82 -30.24 -13.61
CA GLU A 935 -14.00 -28.97 -14.30
C GLU A 935 -13.05 -27.89 -13.77
N GLY A 936 -12.52 -27.06 -14.66
CA GLY A 936 -11.59 -25.98 -14.33
C GLY A 936 -10.20 -26.43 -13.85
N ARG A 937 -9.94 -27.75 -13.73
CA ARG A 937 -8.63 -28.32 -13.41
C ARG A 937 -7.67 -28.21 -14.60
N ARG A 938 -6.39 -28.47 -14.35
CA ARG A 938 -5.34 -28.46 -15.37
C ARG A 938 -4.62 -29.82 -15.42
N ILE A 939 -4.66 -30.51 -16.56
CA ILE A 939 -4.01 -31.82 -16.74
C ILE A 939 -2.77 -31.67 -17.63
N GLY A 940 -1.61 -32.09 -17.13
CA GLY A 940 -0.36 -32.12 -17.88
C GLY A 940 -0.19 -33.44 -18.64
N ILE A 941 -0.26 -33.41 -19.98
CA ILE A 941 0.02 -34.57 -20.83
C ILE A 941 1.48 -34.51 -21.29
N TYR A 942 2.27 -35.50 -20.87
CA TYR A 942 3.70 -35.58 -21.15
C TYR A 942 3.95 -36.42 -22.42
N LEU A 943 4.59 -35.80 -23.40
CA LEU A 943 4.87 -36.35 -24.72
C LEU A 943 6.38 -36.46 -24.97
N VAL A 944 6.78 -37.51 -25.70
CA VAL A 944 8.16 -37.69 -26.18
C VAL A 944 8.10 -38.09 -27.67
N PRO A 945 9.00 -37.59 -28.55
CA PRO A 945 8.91 -37.85 -29.99
C PRO A 945 8.79 -39.33 -30.37
N GLY A 946 7.73 -39.66 -31.11
CA GLY A 946 7.31 -41.02 -31.45
C GLY A 946 6.24 -41.64 -30.55
N TYR A 947 5.53 -40.85 -29.73
CA TYR A 947 4.35 -41.30 -28.97
C TYR A 947 3.18 -41.69 -29.91
N VAL A 948 2.22 -42.46 -29.39
CA VAL A 948 1.04 -42.88 -30.18
C VAL A 948 -0.04 -41.79 -30.16
N TYR A 949 -0.32 -41.17 -31.32
CA TYR A 949 -1.32 -40.08 -31.42
C TYR A 949 -2.73 -40.52 -31.01
N ALA A 950 -3.14 -41.72 -31.44
CA ALA A 950 -4.46 -42.30 -31.17
C ALA A 950 -4.75 -42.56 -29.68
N GLN A 951 -3.72 -42.66 -28.83
CA GLN A 951 -3.90 -42.77 -27.37
C GLN A 951 -4.27 -41.41 -26.73
N ILE A 952 -3.84 -40.30 -27.33
CA ILE A 952 -3.89 -38.96 -26.71
C ILE A 952 -4.99 -38.08 -27.29
N ALA A 953 -5.27 -38.16 -28.59
CA ALA A 953 -6.29 -37.32 -29.22
C ALA A 953 -7.70 -37.50 -28.62
N PRO A 954 -8.21 -38.73 -28.35
CA PRO A 954 -9.51 -38.89 -27.71
C PRO A 954 -9.54 -38.36 -26.28
N LEU A 955 -8.43 -38.49 -25.53
CA LEU A 955 -8.32 -38.00 -24.15
C LEU A 955 -8.32 -36.48 -24.10
N LYS A 956 -7.58 -35.80 -25.00
CA LYS A 956 -7.63 -34.34 -25.14
C LYS A 956 -9.08 -33.86 -25.30
N THR A 957 -9.80 -34.41 -26.27
CA THR A 957 -11.20 -34.05 -26.53
C THR A 957 -12.12 -34.36 -25.36
N ALA A 958 -11.97 -35.51 -24.70
CA ALA A 958 -12.78 -35.88 -23.54
C ALA A 958 -12.54 -34.98 -22.32
N PHE A 959 -11.29 -34.59 -22.06
CA PHE A 959 -10.93 -33.68 -20.97
C PHE A 959 -11.42 -32.25 -21.24
N GLU A 960 -11.23 -31.73 -22.46
CA GLU A 960 -11.73 -30.40 -22.85
C GLU A 960 -13.26 -30.33 -22.81
N ALA A 961 -13.96 -31.40 -23.24
CA ALA A 961 -15.42 -31.52 -23.13
C ALA A 961 -15.92 -31.61 -21.67
N ALA A 962 -15.03 -31.95 -20.72
CA ALA A 962 -15.29 -31.92 -19.28
C ALA A 962 -14.80 -30.62 -18.61
N GLY A 963 -14.52 -29.56 -19.39
CA GLY A 963 -14.10 -28.26 -18.88
C GLY A 963 -12.67 -28.22 -18.31
N VAL A 964 -11.81 -29.19 -18.66
CA VAL A 964 -10.42 -29.27 -18.18
C VAL A 964 -9.47 -28.52 -19.11
N MET A 965 -8.56 -27.73 -18.53
CA MET A 965 -7.41 -27.16 -19.23
C MET A 965 -6.35 -28.24 -19.50
N VAL A 966 -6.38 -28.86 -20.68
CA VAL A 966 -5.32 -29.77 -21.13
C VAL A 966 -4.08 -28.97 -21.51
N LYS A 967 -2.90 -29.37 -21.01
CA LYS A 967 -1.61 -28.74 -21.29
C LYS A 967 -0.57 -29.77 -21.73
N PHE A 968 0.22 -29.46 -22.75
CA PHE A 968 1.22 -30.38 -23.30
C PHE A 968 2.64 -30.06 -22.84
N VAL A 969 3.34 -31.08 -22.35
CA VAL A 969 4.72 -30.99 -21.83
C VAL A 969 5.65 -31.94 -22.59
N ALA A 970 6.83 -31.50 -23.01
CA ALA A 970 7.74 -32.31 -23.84
C ALA A 970 9.23 -31.96 -23.61
N PRO A 971 10.19 -32.55 -24.36
CA PRO A 971 11.59 -32.10 -24.32
C PRO A 971 11.80 -30.67 -24.84
N ASN A 972 10.92 -30.18 -25.70
CA ASN A 972 11.02 -28.89 -26.39
C ASN A 972 9.63 -28.28 -26.64
N ILE A 973 9.55 -26.96 -26.82
CA ILE A 973 8.30 -26.26 -27.16
C ILE A 973 7.94 -26.52 -28.64
N GLY A 974 6.65 -26.42 -28.97
CA GLY A 974 6.14 -26.54 -30.34
C GLY A 974 5.82 -27.99 -30.76
N PRO A 975 5.65 -28.25 -32.08
CA PRO A 975 5.08 -29.51 -32.57
C PRO A 975 5.91 -30.76 -32.22
N ILE A 976 5.35 -31.63 -31.38
CA ILE A 976 5.89 -32.95 -31.04
C ILE A 976 5.27 -34.00 -31.96
N LYS A 977 6.10 -34.60 -32.82
CA LYS A 977 5.65 -35.63 -33.76
C LYS A 977 5.36 -36.97 -33.07
N SER A 978 4.24 -37.56 -33.42
CA SER A 978 3.82 -38.92 -33.07
C SER A 978 4.64 -39.97 -33.84
N SER A 979 4.37 -41.25 -33.60
CA SER A 979 4.85 -42.37 -34.44
C SER A 979 4.24 -42.40 -35.85
N THR A 980 3.09 -41.74 -36.06
CA THR A 980 2.30 -41.75 -37.30
C THR A 980 2.43 -40.46 -38.12
N GLY A 981 2.99 -39.39 -37.53
CA GLY A 981 3.40 -38.16 -38.22
C GLY A 981 2.63 -36.90 -37.81
N GLU A 982 1.45 -37.05 -37.19
CA GLU A 982 0.68 -35.96 -36.58
C GLU A 982 1.43 -35.38 -35.37
N SER A 983 0.95 -34.25 -34.85
CA SER A 983 1.58 -33.59 -33.70
C SER A 983 0.60 -32.83 -32.81
N PHE A 984 0.99 -32.71 -31.54
CA PHE A 984 0.49 -31.70 -30.62
C PHE A 984 1.61 -30.70 -30.35
N SER A 985 1.27 -29.42 -30.21
CA SER A 985 2.23 -28.40 -29.81
C SER A 985 2.41 -28.43 -28.30
N ALA A 986 3.63 -28.72 -27.84
CA ALA A 986 3.98 -28.59 -26.43
C ALA A 986 4.14 -27.12 -26.05
N GLU A 987 3.51 -26.73 -24.95
CA GLU A 987 3.56 -25.38 -24.38
C GLU A 987 4.70 -25.27 -23.35
N PHE A 988 4.98 -26.37 -22.66
CA PHE A 988 6.01 -26.45 -21.62
C PHE A 988 7.10 -27.46 -21.99
N THR A 989 8.31 -27.23 -21.48
CA THR A 989 9.37 -28.26 -21.50
C THR A 989 9.50 -28.97 -20.16
N PHE A 990 10.11 -30.16 -20.13
CA PHE A 990 10.47 -30.86 -18.88
C PHE A 990 11.38 -30.02 -17.94
N GLU A 991 12.01 -28.96 -18.44
CA GLU A 991 12.78 -28.01 -17.62
C GLU A 991 11.97 -26.74 -17.29
N GLY A 992 11.09 -26.30 -18.18
CA GLY A 992 10.29 -25.06 -18.05
C GLY A 992 9.01 -25.18 -17.20
N CYS A 993 8.61 -26.39 -16.80
CA CYS A 993 7.58 -26.60 -15.78
C CYS A 993 7.95 -27.73 -14.81
N ARG A 994 7.13 -27.89 -13.78
CA ARG A 994 7.17 -29.00 -12.80
C ARG A 994 5.76 -29.58 -12.66
N SER A 995 5.62 -30.71 -11.98
CA SER A 995 4.31 -31.37 -11.85
C SER A 995 3.34 -30.58 -10.96
N THR A 996 3.89 -29.74 -10.09
CA THR A 996 3.22 -28.70 -9.30
C THR A 996 2.24 -27.85 -10.11
N PHE A 997 2.52 -27.57 -11.40
CA PHE A 997 1.70 -26.70 -12.25
C PHE A 997 0.36 -27.35 -12.70
N PHE A 998 0.14 -28.63 -12.42
CA PHE A 998 -0.99 -29.41 -12.91
C PHE A 998 -1.71 -30.10 -11.73
N ASP A 999 -3.03 -30.28 -11.81
CA ASP A 999 -3.78 -31.07 -10.83
C ASP A 999 -3.51 -32.58 -10.98
N ALA A 1000 -3.16 -33.04 -12.20
CA ALA A 1000 -2.86 -34.42 -12.53
C ALA A 1000 -2.00 -34.56 -13.79
N LEU A 1001 -1.34 -35.71 -13.97
CA LEU A 1001 -0.46 -35.99 -15.12
C LEU A 1001 -0.94 -37.20 -15.93
N VAL A 1002 -0.76 -37.17 -17.26
CA VAL A 1002 -0.90 -38.33 -18.15
C VAL A 1002 0.39 -38.55 -18.93
N ILE A 1003 0.90 -39.78 -18.95
CA ILE A 1003 2.14 -40.16 -19.62
C ILE A 1003 1.80 -40.99 -20.87
N ALA A 1004 2.21 -40.49 -22.05
CA ALA A 1004 1.95 -41.14 -23.33
C ALA A 1004 2.89 -42.32 -23.61
N GLY A 1005 2.33 -43.41 -24.15
CA GLY A 1005 3.10 -44.56 -24.63
C GLY A 1005 3.59 -44.39 -26.07
N GLY A 1006 4.46 -45.33 -26.48
CA GLY A 1006 4.94 -45.47 -27.85
C GLY A 1006 4.47 -46.78 -28.51
N PRO A 1007 4.82 -47.00 -29.79
CA PRO A 1007 4.38 -48.18 -30.54
C PRO A 1007 5.03 -49.49 -30.06
N ASP A 1008 6.29 -49.44 -29.63
CA ASP A 1008 7.09 -50.61 -29.27
C ASP A 1008 7.95 -50.36 -28.01
N ALA A 1009 8.40 -51.45 -27.37
CA ALA A 1009 9.12 -51.40 -26.10
C ALA A 1009 10.41 -50.55 -26.09
N SER A 1010 11.04 -50.26 -27.23
CA SER A 1010 12.20 -49.35 -27.28
C SER A 1010 11.85 -47.93 -26.87
N PHE A 1011 10.58 -47.50 -27.05
CA PHE A 1011 10.12 -46.18 -26.64
C PHE A 1011 10.31 -45.90 -25.15
N VAL A 1012 10.23 -46.93 -24.30
CA VAL A 1012 10.38 -46.80 -22.84
C VAL A 1012 11.75 -46.25 -22.45
N SER A 1013 12.81 -46.47 -23.26
CA SER A 1013 14.12 -45.87 -23.01
C SER A 1013 14.09 -44.34 -23.10
N LYS A 1014 13.19 -43.78 -23.92
CA LYS A 1014 13.04 -42.33 -24.11
C LYS A 1014 12.28 -41.65 -22.96
N LEU A 1015 11.54 -42.41 -22.15
CA LEU A 1015 10.83 -41.90 -20.96
C LEU A 1015 11.77 -41.72 -19.76
N LYS A 1016 12.94 -42.39 -19.76
CA LYS A 1016 13.94 -42.38 -18.67
C LYS A 1016 14.77 -41.08 -18.60
N VAL A 1017 14.15 -39.93 -18.84
CA VAL A 1017 14.74 -38.59 -18.71
C VAL A 1017 14.60 -38.12 -17.26
N GLY A 1018 15.69 -37.70 -16.62
CA GLY A 1018 15.71 -37.38 -15.18
C GLY A 1018 14.66 -36.35 -14.72
N ARG A 1019 14.33 -35.35 -15.54
CA ARG A 1019 13.24 -34.40 -15.25
C ARG A 1019 11.84 -35.02 -15.33
N LEU A 1020 11.60 -35.93 -16.27
CA LEU A 1020 10.33 -36.64 -16.41
C LEU A 1020 10.15 -37.65 -15.26
N VAL A 1021 11.22 -38.38 -14.91
CA VAL A 1021 11.32 -39.23 -13.71
C VAL A 1021 10.96 -38.45 -12.43
N HIS A 1022 11.53 -37.25 -12.25
CA HIS A 1022 11.25 -36.40 -11.10
C HIS A 1022 9.81 -35.87 -11.10
N ALA A 1023 9.28 -35.39 -12.23
CA ALA A 1023 7.91 -34.86 -12.32
C ALA A 1023 6.85 -35.93 -11.95
N VAL A 1024 7.04 -37.19 -12.36
CA VAL A 1024 6.13 -38.28 -11.97
C VAL A 1024 6.20 -38.54 -10.46
N ARG A 1025 7.40 -38.59 -9.86
CA ARG A 1025 7.55 -38.78 -8.41
C ARG A 1025 7.00 -37.61 -7.61
N GLU A 1026 7.26 -36.38 -8.02
CA GLU A 1026 6.74 -35.17 -7.40
C GLU A 1026 5.20 -35.18 -7.38
N ALA A 1027 4.54 -35.51 -8.50
CA ALA A 1027 3.09 -35.70 -8.55
C ALA A 1027 2.59 -36.85 -7.65
N TYR A 1028 3.37 -37.92 -7.52
CA TYR A 1028 3.02 -39.06 -6.67
C TYR A 1028 3.02 -38.65 -5.19
N MET A 1029 4.10 -38.00 -4.74
CA MET A 1029 4.27 -37.43 -3.40
C MET A 1029 3.23 -36.34 -3.09
N HIS A 1030 2.86 -35.53 -4.09
CA HIS A 1030 1.77 -34.53 -3.99
C HIS A 1030 0.37 -35.13 -4.12
N LEU A 1031 0.23 -36.45 -3.98
CA LEU A 1031 -1.06 -37.17 -3.93
C LEU A 1031 -1.95 -36.96 -5.18
N LYS A 1032 -1.35 -36.63 -6.34
CA LYS A 1032 -2.08 -36.34 -7.58
C LYS A 1032 -2.55 -37.60 -8.30
N ALA A 1033 -3.58 -37.49 -9.13
CA ALA A 1033 -3.91 -38.55 -10.08
C ALA A 1033 -2.82 -38.66 -11.16
N ILE A 1034 -2.39 -39.88 -11.48
CA ILE A 1034 -1.36 -40.16 -12.50
C ILE A 1034 -1.90 -41.22 -13.45
N GLY A 1035 -1.88 -40.93 -14.75
CA GLY A 1035 -2.33 -41.80 -15.81
C GLY A 1035 -1.18 -42.28 -16.69
N ALA A 1036 -1.16 -43.55 -17.08
CA ALA A 1036 -0.14 -44.12 -17.98
C ALA A 1036 -0.76 -45.02 -19.05
N LEU A 1037 -0.27 -44.90 -20.29
CA LEU A 1037 -0.85 -45.53 -21.48
C LEU A 1037 0.15 -46.42 -22.22
N GLY A 1038 -0.30 -47.58 -22.69
CA GLY A 1038 0.53 -48.54 -23.41
C GLY A 1038 1.74 -48.99 -22.60
N ASN A 1039 2.89 -49.05 -23.26
CA ASN A 1039 4.17 -49.40 -22.63
C ASN A 1039 4.73 -48.36 -21.63
N ALA A 1040 4.08 -47.20 -21.45
CA ALA A 1040 4.42 -46.30 -20.35
C ALA A 1040 4.00 -46.87 -18.98
N VAL A 1041 3.05 -47.82 -18.95
CA VAL A 1041 2.57 -48.47 -17.72
C VAL A 1041 3.72 -49.12 -16.94
N ASP A 1042 4.48 -50.01 -17.56
CA ASP A 1042 5.58 -50.76 -16.90
C ASP A 1042 6.60 -49.81 -16.25
N TRP A 1043 6.92 -48.73 -16.95
CA TRP A 1043 7.86 -47.72 -16.48
C TRP A 1043 7.35 -46.92 -15.27
N ILE A 1044 6.06 -46.62 -15.21
CA ILE A 1044 5.46 -45.91 -14.07
C ILE A 1044 5.28 -46.86 -12.88
N VAL A 1045 4.94 -48.13 -13.11
CA VAL A 1045 4.92 -49.17 -12.07
C VAL A 1045 6.31 -49.32 -11.44
N ASP A 1046 7.37 -49.50 -12.24
CA ASP A 1046 8.75 -49.58 -11.76
C ASP A 1046 9.23 -48.31 -11.02
N LEU A 1047 8.62 -47.14 -11.30
CA LEU A 1047 9.05 -45.85 -10.76
C LEU A 1047 8.34 -45.44 -9.46
N CYS A 1048 7.07 -45.84 -9.30
CA CYS A 1048 6.16 -45.39 -8.23
C CYS A 1048 5.55 -46.52 -7.39
N LEU A 1049 5.57 -47.76 -7.87
CA LEU A 1049 4.99 -48.93 -7.21
C LEU A 1049 6.02 -50.08 -7.04
N PRO A 1050 7.21 -49.83 -6.46
CA PRO A 1050 8.19 -50.88 -6.19
C PRO A 1050 7.72 -51.85 -5.10
N GLY A 1051 8.03 -53.14 -5.24
CA GLY A 1051 7.68 -54.19 -4.27
C GLY A 1051 6.33 -54.84 -4.58
N ASP A 1052 5.58 -55.23 -3.55
CA ASP A 1052 4.38 -56.09 -3.63
C ASP A 1052 3.20 -55.53 -4.47
N PHE A 1053 3.33 -54.32 -4.99
CA PHE A 1053 2.42 -53.66 -5.92
C PHE A 1053 2.70 -53.98 -7.40
N SER A 1054 3.95 -54.30 -7.80
CA SER A 1054 4.32 -54.32 -9.23
C SER A 1054 3.71 -55.47 -10.02
N ASP A 1055 3.67 -56.66 -9.41
CA ASP A 1055 3.45 -57.91 -10.15
C ASP A 1055 1.96 -58.15 -10.44
N LYS A 1056 1.08 -57.44 -9.72
CA LYS A 1056 -0.38 -57.50 -9.93
C LYS A 1056 -0.85 -56.65 -11.11
N ILE A 1057 -0.01 -55.81 -11.70
CA ILE A 1057 -0.41 -54.84 -12.73
C ILE A 1057 -0.01 -55.31 -14.13
N LYS A 1058 1.21 -55.85 -14.26
CA LYS A 1058 1.88 -56.11 -15.55
C LYS A 1058 1.17 -57.18 -16.41
N ASP A 1059 0.49 -58.14 -15.80
CA ASP A 1059 -0.19 -59.24 -16.50
C ASP A 1059 -1.67 -58.97 -16.87
N LYS A 1060 -2.20 -57.76 -16.63
CA LYS A 1060 -3.63 -57.45 -16.83
C LYS A 1060 -3.97 -56.94 -18.25
N THR A 1061 -5.09 -57.41 -18.81
CA THR A 1061 -5.63 -57.06 -20.15
C THR A 1061 -6.74 -56.01 -20.13
N GLY A 1062 -6.84 -55.22 -19.05
CA GLY A 1062 -7.85 -54.18 -18.87
C GLY A 1062 -7.30 -52.97 -18.11
N LEU A 1063 -8.14 -51.99 -17.81
CA LEU A 1063 -7.73 -50.87 -16.95
C LEU A 1063 -7.41 -51.35 -15.54
N VAL A 1064 -6.37 -50.78 -14.95
CA VAL A 1064 -5.94 -51.09 -13.58
C VAL A 1064 -5.80 -49.79 -12.81
N GLN A 1065 -6.42 -49.71 -11.63
CA GLN A 1065 -6.18 -48.63 -10.68
C GLN A 1065 -5.45 -49.21 -9.45
N GLU A 1066 -4.28 -48.67 -9.11
CA GLU A 1066 -3.49 -49.11 -7.95
C GLU A 1066 -2.78 -47.91 -7.31
N ASN A 1067 -2.89 -47.76 -5.98
CA ASN A 1067 -2.48 -46.58 -5.19
C ASN A 1067 -2.87 -45.21 -5.82
N GLY A 1068 -4.04 -45.17 -6.47
CA GLY A 1068 -4.57 -44.00 -7.16
C GLY A 1068 -3.84 -43.57 -8.44
N ALA A 1069 -2.95 -44.40 -8.98
CA ALA A 1069 -2.51 -44.31 -10.38
C ALA A 1069 -3.44 -45.17 -11.26
N LEU A 1070 -3.69 -44.72 -12.49
CA LEU A 1070 -4.55 -45.41 -13.47
C LEU A 1070 -3.72 -45.84 -14.68
N PHE A 1071 -3.81 -47.12 -15.03
CA PHE A 1071 -3.00 -47.77 -16.05
C PHE A 1071 -3.89 -48.33 -17.16
N ALA A 1072 -3.53 -48.05 -18.42
CA ALA A 1072 -4.08 -48.73 -19.60
C ALA A 1072 -2.95 -49.47 -20.33
N PRO A 1073 -2.70 -50.77 -20.01
CA PRO A 1073 -1.67 -51.58 -20.65
C PRO A 1073 -1.81 -51.65 -22.18
N GLN A 1074 -0.71 -51.97 -22.89
CA GLN A 1074 -0.72 -52.01 -24.36
C GLN A 1074 -1.65 -53.09 -24.95
N ASN A 1075 -2.01 -54.10 -24.16
CA ASN A 1075 -2.96 -55.16 -24.51
C ASN A 1075 -4.36 -54.96 -23.88
N ALA A 1076 -4.71 -53.74 -23.45
CA ALA A 1076 -6.00 -53.47 -22.82
C ALA A 1076 -7.15 -53.51 -23.84
N GLU A 1077 -8.21 -54.27 -23.54
CA GLU A 1077 -9.46 -54.26 -24.32
C GLU A 1077 -10.27 -52.96 -24.12
N ALA A 1078 -9.90 -52.15 -23.12
CA ALA A 1078 -10.60 -50.93 -22.76
C ALA A 1078 -10.33 -49.77 -23.73
N SER A 1079 -11.40 -49.07 -24.12
CA SER A 1079 -11.31 -47.92 -25.03
C SER A 1079 -10.80 -46.66 -24.30
N ALA A 1080 -10.15 -45.75 -25.04
CA ALA A 1080 -9.66 -44.48 -24.50
C ALA A 1080 -10.75 -43.63 -23.79
N PRO A 1081 -12.02 -43.59 -24.23
CA PRO A 1081 -13.11 -42.98 -23.47
C PRO A 1081 -13.29 -43.51 -22.04
N GLU A 1082 -13.14 -44.82 -21.80
CA GLU A 1082 -13.31 -45.39 -20.45
C GLU A 1082 -12.13 -45.01 -19.53
N PHE A 1083 -10.90 -45.01 -20.05
CA PHE A 1083 -9.75 -44.45 -19.33
C PHE A 1083 -9.96 -42.97 -19.02
N GLY A 1084 -10.41 -42.18 -20.00
CA GLY A 1084 -10.67 -40.75 -19.83
C GLY A 1084 -11.70 -40.49 -18.74
N LYS A 1085 -12.78 -41.26 -18.71
CA LYS A 1085 -13.82 -41.21 -17.66
C LYS A 1085 -13.24 -41.53 -16.28
N GLN A 1086 -12.61 -42.69 -16.11
CA GLN A 1086 -12.04 -43.09 -14.82
C GLN A 1086 -10.94 -42.14 -14.33
N PHE A 1087 -10.17 -41.55 -15.26
CA PHE A 1087 -9.18 -40.52 -14.92
C PHE A 1087 -9.83 -39.23 -14.44
N LEU A 1088 -10.88 -38.75 -15.11
CA LEU A 1088 -11.65 -37.58 -14.65
C LEU A 1088 -12.31 -37.83 -13.29
N GLU A 1089 -12.82 -39.03 -13.03
CA GLU A 1089 -13.35 -39.44 -11.71
C GLU A 1089 -12.26 -39.44 -10.61
N ALA A 1090 -10.99 -39.73 -10.95
CA ALA A 1090 -9.86 -39.61 -10.04
C ALA A 1090 -9.42 -38.15 -9.83
N VAL A 1091 -9.40 -37.33 -10.89
CA VAL A 1091 -9.09 -35.89 -10.82
C VAL A 1091 -10.14 -35.12 -10.01
N ALA A 1092 -11.42 -35.49 -10.13
CA ALA A 1092 -12.53 -34.85 -9.43
C ALA A 1092 -12.41 -34.95 -7.90
N LYS A 1093 -11.82 -36.03 -7.37
CA LYS A 1093 -11.51 -36.23 -5.95
C LYS A 1093 -10.41 -35.31 -5.41
N HIS A 1094 -9.81 -34.49 -6.28
CA HIS A 1094 -8.73 -33.54 -6.04
C HIS A 1094 -7.37 -34.16 -5.66
N ARG A 1095 -7.32 -35.13 -4.73
CA ARG A 1095 -6.14 -35.90 -4.35
C ARG A 1095 -6.49 -37.34 -4.02
N VAL A 1096 -5.47 -38.19 -3.98
CA VAL A 1096 -5.48 -39.56 -3.47
C VAL A 1096 -4.96 -39.53 -2.02
N TRP A 1097 -5.81 -39.09 -1.09
CA TRP A 1097 -5.42 -38.86 0.31
C TRP A 1097 -5.01 -40.12 1.07
N ASP A 1098 -5.47 -41.28 0.61
CA ASP A 1098 -5.18 -42.62 1.11
C ASP A 1098 -3.89 -43.23 0.54
N ARG A 1099 -3.16 -42.49 -0.32
CA ARG A 1099 -1.92 -42.99 -0.94
C ARG A 1099 -0.80 -43.12 0.07
N GLU A 1100 -0.28 -44.33 0.22
CA GLU A 1100 1.03 -44.54 0.85
C GLU A 1100 2.14 -43.93 -0.04
N VAL A 1101 2.97 -43.06 0.54
CA VAL A 1101 4.10 -42.39 -0.14
C VAL A 1101 5.45 -42.67 0.52
N ALA A 1102 5.49 -43.35 1.67
CA ALA A 1102 6.69 -43.52 2.49
C ALA A 1102 7.80 -44.34 1.79
N HIS A 1103 7.44 -45.18 0.82
CA HIS A 1103 8.38 -45.98 0.02
C HIS A 1103 8.98 -45.24 -1.19
N VAL A 1104 8.50 -44.03 -1.52
CA VAL A 1104 9.00 -43.26 -2.67
C VAL A 1104 10.00 -42.19 -2.22
N ALA A 1105 11.21 -42.24 -2.78
CA ALA A 1105 12.21 -41.20 -2.59
C ALA A 1105 11.78 -39.89 -3.28
N ALA A 1106 11.63 -38.84 -2.48
CA ALA A 1106 11.26 -37.47 -2.87
C ALA A 1106 12.29 -36.78 -3.79
#